data_AF-A0A9J7M2V1-F1
#
_entry.id   AF-A0A9J7M2V1-F1
#
_cell.length_a   1.000
_cell.length_b   1.000
_cell.length_c   1.000
_cell.angle_alpha   90.00
_cell.angle_beta   90.00
_cell.angle_gamma   90.00
#
_symmetry.space_group_name_H-M   'P 1'
#
loop_
_entity.id
_entity.type
_entity.pdbx_description
1 polymer ?
#
loop_
_entity_poly.entity_id
_entity_poly.type
_entity_poly.pdbx_seq_one_letter_code
_entity_poly.pdbx_strand_id
1 'polypeptide(L)'
;MRTFCIKTFGVLVTFLITQEEALPQNGLPTVGTTYGQIVGKRVTLSNPRLRPVIQYLGIPYARPPVGELRFRPPLRPKAWPGVYNCTTFGPVCPQADLQKKAGHLSPLPERARTMLKPFQDKMNEDCLYLNLYHPEDRDGSERYPLAVMVFIHGGGYTYGAGSAYDGSVLASLGNVVVVTINYRLGAFGFLSTGDASSPGNYGLLDQIAALQWVKNNIDRFHGDPSLVTLFGVDTGAAAVNLLMLTPNADGLFRRAILQSGSALASWALSTGGRRITNLLAEQIDCCKPNISKTVECLRKKPYQDIMSADIRMLGSQFFPIFGPVVDGDVIPDNPKNLMSGGGQFWTYDALLGVTESEGYMYISDLRNIEDGVSADGFKLLISDFVNQLFPNREAEITDAVAFIYTNWGEDTNKTRRSGLLRMFTEQQMGVPSIQTANLHSTGNTRTGTFFYTFNYRPTSSPTPDWVEAAHGEEIPFVFGAPLISDTIFKNMTFTKLESMLSTAIMTYWTNFAKTGSPNEPRKQETTFLHLRPNRYEDVLWKPYNSEIVGQEGDSYMYFGMRPRVPSGYRSQRVAFWKELVPKLLKPSQVVGNGNAYPTHSLNELCARLDVGRAILVGNEVVPTRAVGNQRNSPVTCFPTSQTPTADPSLQRPKVGFDMTWTPKWSSVDRRDRSRGYSSELSVVIAVGTSLLFVNVVVFAVCYHRKERKSKEKPGAHTQDKVRLKVSDVQEMIKMMEFQDATSLEADGNKTELVDSTTIKSSRLV
;
A
#
# COMPACT_ATOMS: atom_id res chain seq x y z
N MET A 1 -63.26 -41.56 25.63
CA MET A 1 -61.78 -41.45 25.46
C MET A 1 -61.34 -41.34 24.00
N ARG A 2 -61.60 -42.29 23.09
CA ARG A 2 -61.07 -42.24 21.70
C ARG A 2 -61.32 -40.92 20.93
N THR A 3 -62.43 -40.23 21.17
CA THR A 3 -62.76 -38.94 20.52
C THR A 3 -61.97 -37.72 21.00
N PHE A 4 -61.22 -37.81 22.11
CA PHE A 4 -60.51 -36.67 22.69
C PHE A 4 -59.09 -36.51 22.12
N CYS A 5 -58.37 -37.62 21.93
CA CYS A 5 -56.97 -37.61 21.43
C CYS A 5 -56.82 -37.07 20.00
N ILE A 6 -57.86 -37.22 19.16
CA ILE A 6 -57.82 -36.77 17.76
C ILE A 6 -57.82 -35.24 17.68
N LYS A 7 -58.52 -34.55 18.61
CA LYS A 7 -58.54 -33.07 18.63
C LYS A 7 -57.25 -32.47 19.19
N THR A 8 -56.59 -33.09 20.17
CA THR A 8 -55.29 -32.60 20.66
C THR A 8 -54.16 -32.80 19.65
N PHE A 9 -54.13 -33.91 18.91
CA PHE A 9 -53.09 -34.14 17.90
C PHE A 9 -53.20 -33.16 16.72
N GLY A 10 -54.41 -32.86 16.24
CA GLY A 10 -54.63 -31.88 15.17
C GLY A 10 -54.19 -30.45 15.53
N VAL A 11 -54.32 -30.06 16.80
CA VAL A 11 -53.89 -28.73 17.29
C VAL A 11 -52.37 -28.63 17.42
N LEU A 12 -51.67 -29.69 17.87
CA LEU A 12 -50.20 -29.68 17.86
C LEU A 12 -49.63 -29.61 16.43
N VAL A 13 -50.23 -30.32 15.47
CA VAL A 13 -49.78 -30.29 14.07
C VAL A 13 -50.00 -28.92 13.43
N THR A 14 -51.06 -28.17 13.79
CA THR A 14 -51.21 -26.78 13.32
C THR A 14 -50.24 -25.81 14.00
N PHE A 15 -49.87 -26.03 15.27
CA PHE A 15 -48.88 -25.20 15.96
C PHE A 15 -47.42 -25.44 15.53
N LEU A 16 -47.12 -26.60 14.92
CA LEU A 16 -45.78 -26.96 14.42
C LEU A 16 -45.57 -26.68 12.93
N ILE A 17 -46.59 -26.22 12.20
CA ILE A 17 -46.53 -25.86 10.78
C ILE A 17 -46.51 -24.33 10.57
N THR A 18 -46.71 -23.54 11.63
CA THR A 18 -46.72 -22.06 11.58
C THR A 18 -45.39 -21.40 11.96
N GLN A 19 -44.27 -22.03 11.62
CA GLN A 19 -42.97 -21.36 11.42
C GLN A 19 -42.43 -21.57 9.99
N GLU A 20 -43.33 -21.64 9.00
CA GLU A 20 -42.98 -21.10 7.68
C GLU A 20 -42.62 -19.61 7.86
N GLU A 21 -41.45 -19.21 7.37
CA GLU A 21 -41.08 -17.79 7.35
C GLU A 21 -42.07 -17.03 6.49
N ALA A 22 -42.71 -16.01 7.06
CA ALA A 22 -43.71 -15.22 6.38
C ALA A 22 -43.07 -14.38 5.26
N LEU A 23 -43.01 -14.96 4.05
CA LEU A 23 -42.61 -14.29 2.81
C LEU A 23 -43.29 -12.91 2.74
N PRO A 24 -42.53 -11.80 2.82
CA PRO A 24 -43.13 -10.48 2.93
C PRO A 24 -44.02 -10.17 1.72
N GLN A 25 -45.21 -9.64 1.98
CA GLN A 25 -46.06 -9.10 0.92
C GLN A 25 -45.25 -8.06 0.11
N ASN A 26 -45.20 -8.25 -1.21
CA ASN A 26 -44.36 -7.54 -2.18
C ASN A 26 -42.88 -7.98 -2.31
N GLY A 27 -42.50 -9.19 -1.88
CA GLY A 27 -41.44 -9.99 -2.55
C GLY A 27 -40.02 -9.42 -2.59
N LEU A 28 -39.72 -8.40 -1.79
CA LEU A 28 -38.40 -7.80 -1.65
C LEU A 28 -37.74 -8.25 -0.34
N PRO A 29 -36.42 -8.53 -0.34
CA PRO A 29 -35.73 -9.06 0.83
C PRO A 29 -35.74 -8.04 1.97
N THR A 30 -36.36 -8.41 3.09
CA THR A 30 -36.66 -7.51 4.21
C THR A 30 -36.07 -8.09 5.51
N VAL A 31 -35.33 -7.27 6.27
CA VAL A 31 -34.61 -7.71 7.48
C VAL A 31 -34.86 -6.76 8.65
N GLY A 32 -35.14 -7.33 9.82
CA GLY A 32 -35.34 -6.59 11.07
C GLY A 32 -34.03 -6.26 11.77
N THR A 33 -33.58 -5.02 11.68
CA THR A 33 -32.41 -4.51 12.43
C THR A 33 -32.79 -4.12 13.86
N THR A 34 -31.79 -3.87 14.71
CA THR A 34 -31.96 -3.30 16.06
C THR A 34 -32.63 -1.91 16.09
N TYR A 35 -32.75 -1.22 14.95
CA TYR A 35 -33.37 0.10 14.82
C TYR A 35 -34.70 0.11 14.03
N GLY A 36 -35.11 -1.04 13.48
CA GLY A 36 -36.32 -1.17 12.66
C GLY A 36 -36.12 -2.06 11.44
N GLN A 37 -37.21 -2.29 10.69
CA GLN A 37 -37.17 -3.10 9.47
C GLN A 37 -36.50 -2.33 8.33
N ILE A 38 -35.70 -3.01 7.50
CA ILE A 38 -35.18 -2.47 6.24
C ILE A 38 -35.55 -3.39 5.07
N VAL A 39 -35.79 -2.81 3.89
CA VAL A 39 -35.98 -3.55 2.64
C VAL A 39 -34.83 -3.27 1.67
N GLY A 40 -34.21 -4.34 1.16
CA GLY A 40 -33.16 -4.32 0.16
C GLY A 40 -33.68 -4.69 -1.23
N LYS A 41 -32.76 -5.02 -2.14
CA LYS A 41 -33.07 -5.51 -3.49
C LYS A 41 -32.19 -6.70 -3.86
N ARG A 42 -32.74 -7.62 -4.65
CA ARG A 42 -31.97 -8.69 -5.30
C ARG A 42 -31.34 -8.17 -6.59
N VAL A 43 -30.09 -8.53 -6.87
CA VAL A 43 -29.34 -8.14 -8.07
C VAL A 43 -28.67 -9.36 -8.68
N THR A 44 -29.06 -9.69 -9.92
CA THR A 44 -28.35 -10.67 -10.75
C THR A 44 -27.13 -10.02 -11.38
N LEU A 45 -25.98 -10.69 -11.36
CA LEU A 45 -24.74 -10.20 -11.95
C LEU A 45 -24.62 -10.62 -13.42
N SER A 46 -24.00 -9.76 -14.26
CA SER A 46 -23.97 -9.97 -15.72
C SER A 46 -23.14 -11.18 -16.19
N ASN A 47 -22.33 -11.75 -15.29
CA ASN A 47 -21.63 -13.02 -15.50
C ASN A 47 -22.41 -14.16 -14.81
N PRO A 48 -23.05 -15.06 -15.57
CA PRO A 48 -23.94 -16.09 -15.02
C PRO A 48 -23.22 -17.21 -14.22
N ARG A 49 -21.89 -17.15 -14.08
CA ARG A 49 -21.12 -18.03 -13.18
C ARG A 49 -21.01 -17.47 -11.75
N LEU A 50 -21.30 -16.18 -11.60
CA LEU A 50 -21.48 -15.52 -10.30
C LEU A 50 -22.94 -15.71 -9.88
N ARG A 51 -23.17 -16.00 -8.60
CA ARG A 51 -24.52 -16.01 -8.04
C ARG A 51 -25.07 -14.59 -7.88
N PRO A 52 -26.40 -14.40 -7.84
CA PRO A 52 -26.99 -13.13 -7.44
C PRO A 52 -26.60 -12.72 -6.01
N VAL A 53 -26.86 -11.46 -5.69
CA VAL A 53 -26.65 -10.89 -4.35
C VAL A 53 -27.89 -10.14 -3.90
N ILE A 54 -28.05 -10.02 -2.59
CA ILE A 54 -28.98 -9.09 -1.95
C ILE A 54 -28.18 -7.84 -1.53
N GLN A 55 -28.63 -6.68 -2.00
CA GLN A 55 -28.06 -5.37 -1.68
C GLN A 55 -28.98 -4.61 -0.73
N TYR A 56 -28.42 -4.13 0.39
CA TYR A 56 -29.04 -3.13 1.26
C TYR A 56 -28.13 -1.90 1.25
N LEU A 57 -28.50 -0.90 0.46
CA LEU A 57 -27.73 0.33 0.23
C LEU A 57 -28.30 1.46 1.09
N GLY A 58 -27.47 2.36 1.59
CA GLY A 58 -27.96 3.54 2.33
C GLY A 58 -28.56 3.22 3.70
N ILE A 59 -28.06 2.21 4.42
CA ILE A 59 -28.48 1.90 5.80
C ILE A 59 -27.88 2.96 6.75
N PRO A 60 -28.68 3.72 7.53
CA PRO A 60 -28.16 4.68 8.49
C PRO A 60 -27.55 3.97 9.71
N TYR A 61 -26.24 4.10 9.91
CA TYR A 61 -25.55 3.49 11.06
C TYR A 61 -25.34 4.47 12.23
N ALA A 62 -25.51 5.76 11.99
CA ALA A 62 -25.50 6.83 13.00
C ALA A 62 -26.59 7.88 12.70
N ARG A 63 -26.78 8.84 13.61
CA ARG A 63 -27.61 10.02 13.39
C ARG A 63 -26.92 11.03 12.46
N PRO A 64 -27.69 11.85 11.71
CA PRO A 64 -27.16 12.93 10.89
C PRO A 64 -26.25 13.86 11.72
N PRO A 65 -24.96 14.06 11.37
CA PRO A 65 -24.00 14.84 12.15
C PRO A 65 -24.11 16.36 11.92
N VAL A 66 -25.35 16.85 11.80
CA VAL A 66 -25.70 18.22 11.38
C VAL A 66 -25.87 19.19 12.55
N GLY A 67 -25.66 20.48 12.30
CA GLY A 67 -25.86 21.55 13.26
C GLY A 67 -25.04 21.35 14.54
N GLU A 68 -25.69 21.21 15.69
CA GLU A 68 -25.00 20.94 16.95
C GLU A 68 -24.23 19.61 16.98
N LEU A 69 -24.54 18.63 16.11
CA LEU A 69 -23.76 17.39 16.01
C LEU A 69 -22.52 17.51 15.10
N ARG A 70 -22.34 18.65 14.41
CA ARG A 70 -21.10 18.93 13.67
C ARG A 70 -19.94 19.11 14.64
N PHE A 71 -18.78 18.54 14.32
CA PHE A 71 -17.61 18.51 15.22
C PHE A 71 -17.96 17.95 16.62
N ARG A 72 -18.64 16.80 16.64
CA ARG A 72 -18.90 15.95 17.82
C ARG A 72 -18.85 14.47 17.41
N PRO A 73 -18.62 13.53 18.35
CA PRO A 73 -18.79 12.10 18.11
C PRO A 73 -20.16 11.75 17.52
N PRO A 74 -20.28 10.72 16.67
CA PRO A 74 -21.55 10.25 16.15
C PRO A 74 -22.43 9.70 17.28
N LEU A 75 -23.75 9.80 17.10
CA LEU A 75 -24.73 9.19 18.00
C LEU A 75 -25.43 8.04 17.28
N ARG A 76 -25.83 7.00 18.02
CA ARG A 76 -26.62 5.87 17.48
C ARG A 76 -27.88 6.38 16.75
N PRO A 77 -28.34 5.69 15.68
CA PRO A 77 -29.56 6.03 14.95
C PRO A 77 -30.76 6.17 15.89
N LYS A 78 -31.73 7.00 15.48
CA LYS A 78 -33.09 6.86 16.00
C LYS A 78 -33.73 5.64 15.33
N ALA A 79 -34.46 4.84 16.11
CA ALA A 79 -35.32 3.82 15.53
C ALA A 79 -36.42 4.45 14.66
N TRP A 80 -36.84 3.76 13.61
CA TRP A 80 -37.86 4.23 12.66
C TRP A 80 -39.11 3.34 12.66
N PRO A 81 -40.32 3.92 12.48
CA PRO A 81 -41.53 3.14 12.30
C PRO A 81 -41.59 2.52 10.88
N GLY A 82 -42.22 1.36 10.76
CA GLY A 82 -42.40 0.68 9.47
C GLY A 82 -41.11 0.12 8.89
N VAL A 83 -41.01 0.12 7.55
CA VAL A 83 -39.89 -0.45 6.79
C VAL A 83 -39.14 0.68 6.07
N TYR A 84 -37.84 0.82 6.35
CA TYR A 84 -36.98 1.81 5.71
C TYR A 84 -36.39 1.27 4.40
N ASN A 85 -36.39 2.08 3.35
CA ASN A 85 -36.00 1.67 2.00
C ASN A 85 -34.47 1.75 1.79
N CYS A 86 -33.81 0.60 1.75
CA CYS A 86 -32.38 0.44 1.48
C CYS A 86 -32.10 -0.08 0.07
N THR A 87 -32.88 0.32 -0.94
CA THR A 87 -32.65 -0.08 -2.34
C THR A 87 -31.71 0.87 -3.12
N THR A 88 -31.39 2.04 -2.57
CA THR A 88 -30.53 3.06 -3.20
C THR A 88 -29.50 3.62 -2.23
N PHE A 89 -28.36 4.07 -2.76
CA PHE A 89 -27.30 4.68 -1.94
C PHE A 89 -27.78 5.97 -1.27
N GLY A 90 -27.44 6.12 0.02
CA GLY A 90 -27.56 7.40 0.72
C GLY A 90 -26.57 8.45 0.21
N PRO A 91 -26.73 9.73 0.62
CA PRO A 91 -25.78 10.80 0.31
C PRO A 91 -24.33 10.47 0.64
N VAL A 92 -23.40 11.05 -0.13
CA VAL A 92 -21.97 11.01 0.17
C VAL A 92 -21.56 12.23 0.99
N CYS A 93 -20.53 12.08 1.84
CA CYS A 93 -20.12 13.14 2.73
C CYS A 93 -19.55 14.36 1.99
N PRO A 94 -19.64 15.58 2.56
CA PRO A 94 -19.25 16.80 1.87
C PRO A 94 -17.74 16.79 1.59
N GLN A 95 -17.39 16.92 0.33
CA GLN A 95 -16.02 16.86 -0.19
C GLN A 95 -15.91 17.81 -1.37
N ALA A 96 -14.69 18.24 -1.73
CA ALA A 96 -14.52 19.16 -2.85
C ALA A 96 -15.14 18.59 -4.14
N ASP A 97 -15.69 19.47 -4.97
CA ASP A 97 -16.16 19.12 -6.31
C ASP A 97 -14.97 18.64 -7.15
N LEU A 98 -14.85 17.32 -7.33
CA LEU A 98 -13.72 16.72 -8.05
C LEU A 98 -13.84 16.88 -9.57
N GLN A 99 -14.97 17.38 -10.10
CA GLN A 99 -15.15 17.60 -11.54
C GLN A 99 -14.57 18.94 -11.97
N LYS A 100 -14.77 20.00 -11.16
CA LYS A 100 -14.19 21.33 -11.40
C LYS A 100 -12.68 21.25 -11.59
N LYS A 101 -12.19 21.79 -12.72
CA LYS A 101 -10.76 22.01 -12.96
C LYS A 101 -10.29 23.21 -12.11
N ALA A 102 -10.00 22.97 -10.84
CA ALA A 102 -9.22 23.89 -10.04
C ALA A 102 -7.84 24.05 -10.71
N GLY A 103 -7.49 25.26 -11.13
CA GLY A 103 -6.26 25.51 -11.89
C GLY A 103 -5.03 25.19 -11.04
N HIS A 104 -4.11 24.38 -11.58
CA HIS A 104 -2.80 24.04 -11.00
C HIS A 104 -2.80 23.44 -9.59
N LEU A 105 -3.96 22.95 -9.11
CA LEU A 105 -4.11 22.24 -7.84
C LEU A 105 -4.25 20.74 -8.10
N SER A 106 -3.52 19.90 -7.36
CA SER A 106 -3.24 18.50 -7.73
C SER A 106 -4.42 17.73 -8.35
N PRO A 107 -4.26 17.18 -9.57
CA PRO A 107 -5.26 16.40 -10.24
C PRO A 107 -5.38 15.05 -9.53
N LEU A 108 -6.39 14.98 -8.65
CA LEU A 108 -6.96 13.73 -8.13
C LEU A 108 -6.92 12.64 -9.21
N PRO A 109 -6.38 11.44 -8.93
CA PRO A 109 -6.21 10.40 -9.94
C PRO A 109 -7.47 10.21 -10.77
N GLU A 110 -7.36 10.19 -12.11
CA GLU A 110 -8.53 10.21 -13.01
C GLU A 110 -9.50 9.04 -12.76
N ARG A 111 -8.97 7.93 -12.22
CA ARG A 111 -9.74 6.83 -11.66
C ARG A 111 -10.70 7.28 -10.55
N ALA A 112 -10.22 8.00 -9.54
CA ALA A 112 -11.05 8.50 -8.43
C ALA A 112 -12.10 9.51 -8.92
N ARG A 113 -11.72 10.41 -9.85
CA ARG A 113 -12.65 11.34 -10.52
C ARG A 113 -13.78 10.60 -11.24
N THR A 114 -13.44 9.54 -11.98
CA THR A 114 -14.39 8.67 -12.69
C THR A 114 -15.32 7.91 -11.73
N MET A 115 -14.76 7.30 -10.69
CA MET A 115 -15.46 6.43 -9.73
C MET A 115 -16.45 7.20 -8.85
N LEU A 116 -16.12 8.43 -8.44
CA LEU A 116 -16.97 9.24 -7.54
C LEU A 116 -18.00 10.11 -8.29
N LYS A 117 -17.82 10.33 -9.60
CA LYS A 117 -18.72 11.13 -10.44
C LYS A 117 -20.21 10.77 -10.30
N PRO A 118 -20.65 9.49 -10.23
CA PRO A 118 -22.07 9.15 -10.13
C PRO A 118 -22.75 9.54 -8.80
N PHE A 119 -21.99 10.01 -7.81
CA PHE A 119 -22.46 10.21 -6.44
C PHE A 119 -22.34 11.66 -5.93
N GLN A 120 -21.47 12.48 -6.55
CA GLN A 120 -21.17 13.85 -6.09
C GLN A 120 -22.39 14.79 -6.15
N ASP A 121 -23.31 14.59 -7.09
CA ASP A 121 -24.56 15.36 -7.20
C ASP A 121 -25.49 15.18 -5.99
N LYS A 122 -25.20 14.20 -5.11
CA LYS A 122 -25.92 13.89 -3.86
C LYS A 122 -25.03 14.04 -2.62
N MET A 123 -24.18 15.06 -2.58
CA MET A 123 -23.45 15.42 -1.35
C MET A 123 -24.37 16.00 -0.27
N ASN A 124 -24.23 15.54 0.97
CA ASN A 124 -24.91 16.09 2.14
C ASN A 124 -24.06 15.89 3.41
N GLU A 125 -24.29 16.67 4.47
CA GLU A 125 -23.73 16.37 5.81
C GLU A 125 -24.40 15.16 6.45
N ASP A 126 -25.67 14.91 6.15
CA ASP A 126 -26.32 13.64 6.47
C ASP A 126 -25.81 12.56 5.52
N CYS A 127 -24.71 11.90 5.91
CA CYS A 127 -23.97 10.96 5.07
C CYS A 127 -23.52 9.68 5.79
N LEU A 128 -23.89 9.47 7.06
CA LEU A 128 -23.42 8.36 7.90
C LEU A 128 -24.18 7.06 7.61
N TYR A 129 -24.00 6.58 6.38
CA TYR A 129 -24.61 5.39 5.82
C TYR A 129 -23.58 4.30 5.50
N LEU A 130 -24.03 3.06 5.57
CA LEU A 130 -23.32 1.89 5.07
C LEU A 130 -24.15 1.11 4.05
N ASN A 131 -23.47 0.29 3.26
CA ASN A 131 -24.05 -0.55 2.22
C ASN A 131 -23.62 -2.00 2.49
N LEU A 132 -24.56 -2.94 2.41
CA LEU A 132 -24.34 -4.36 2.69
C LEU A 132 -24.67 -5.18 1.44
N TYR A 133 -23.77 -6.12 1.14
CA TYR A 133 -23.83 -7.04 0.01
C TYR A 133 -23.77 -8.48 0.56
N HIS A 134 -24.92 -9.14 0.64
CA HIS A 134 -25.06 -10.53 1.07
C HIS A 134 -25.18 -11.43 -0.18
N PRO A 135 -24.41 -12.52 -0.29
CA PRO A 135 -24.48 -13.42 -1.45
C PRO A 135 -25.65 -14.40 -1.31
N GLU A 136 -26.49 -14.54 -2.33
CA GLU A 136 -27.67 -15.40 -2.26
C GLU A 136 -27.31 -16.89 -2.07
N ASP A 137 -28.09 -17.61 -1.25
CA ASP A 137 -27.97 -19.06 -1.10
C ASP A 137 -28.03 -19.77 -2.45
N ARG A 138 -27.11 -20.73 -2.68
CA ARG A 138 -27.07 -21.46 -3.97
C ARG A 138 -28.15 -22.54 -4.04
N ASP A 139 -28.17 -23.42 -3.04
CA ASP A 139 -29.08 -24.57 -2.96
C ASP A 139 -29.45 -24.91 -1.49
N GLY A 140 -29.44 -23.92 -0.59
CA GLY A 140 -29.60 -24.14 0.86
C GLY A 140 -28.46 -24.92 1.53
N SER A 141 -27.34 -25.07 0.82
CA SER A 141 -26.15 -25.83 1.21
C SER A 141 -25.03 -24.98 1.82
N GLU A 142 -25.27 -23.68 2.02
CA GLU A 142 -24.27 -22.72 2.48
C GLU A 142 -23.97 -22.87 3.97
N ARG A 143 -22.70 -22.77 4.35
CA ARG A 143 -22.28 -22.92 5.75
C ARG A 143 -22.29 -21.57 6.47
N TYR A 144 -23.39 -21.27 7.12
CA TYR A 144 -23.55 -20.12 8.00
C TYR A 144 -22.87 -20.31 9.38
N PRO A 145 -22.50 -19.20 10.07
CA PRO A 145 -22.49 -17.82 9.57
C PRO A 145 -21.29 -17.52 8.64
N LEU A 146 -21.43 -16.49 7.79
CA LEU A 146 -20.42 -16.09 6.81
C LEU A 146 -19.39 -15.11 7.40
N ALA A 147 -18.13 -15.20 6.98
CA ALA A 147 -17.15 -14.15 7.28
C ALA A 147 -17.56 -12.80 6.67
N VAL A 148 -17.21 -11.70 7.36
CA VAL A 148 -17.65 -10.34 7.02
C VAL A 148 -16.45 -9.49 6.63
N MET A 149 -16.52 -8.78 5.50
CA MET A 149 -15.47 -7.88 5.02
C MET A 149 -15.98 -6.44 4.99
N VAL A 150 -15.45 -5.57 5.86
CA VAL A 150 -15.85 -4.16 5.96
C VAL A 150 -14.81 -3.27 5.29
N PHE A 151 -15.19 -2.58 4.22
CA PHE A 151 -14.32 -1.71 3.45
C PHE A 151 -14.32 -0.26 3.97
N ILE A 152 -13.12 0.26 4.24
CA ILE A 152 -12.87 1.68 4.55
C ILE A 152 -12.13 2.31 3.38
N HIS A 153 -12.78 3.23 2.67
CA HIS A 153 -12.18 3.90 1.51
C HIS A 153 -11.09 4.90 1.93
N GLY A 154 -10.07 5.04 1.07
CA GLY A 154 -9.12 6.16 1.12
C GLY A 154 -9.63 7.41 0.42
N GLY A 155 -8.71 8.27 0.01
CA GLY A 155 -8.97 9.58 -0.58
C GLY A 155 -8.38 10.73 0.24
N GLY A 156 -7.15 10.59 0.75
CA GLY A 156 -6.44 11.64 1.50
C GLY A 156 -7.24 12.25 2.66
N TYR A 157 -8.08 11.45 3.34
CA TYR A 157 -9.09 11.88 4.33
C TYR A 157 -10.07 13.00 3.90
N THR A 158 -10.08 13.41 2.62
CA THR A 158 -10.73 14.64 2.14
C THR A 158 -11.72 14.41 1.00
N TYR A 159 -11.69 13.24 0.36
CA TYR A 159 -12.67 12.79 -0.63
C TYR A 159 -12.89 11.28 -0.53
N GLY A 160 -13.85 10.74 -1.30
CA GLY A 160 -14.20 9.32 -1.30
C GLY A 160 -15.63 9.02 -0.83
N ALA A 161 -16.07 7.79 -1.06
CA ALA A 161 -17.37 7.27 -0.60
C ALA A 161 -17.37 5.74 -0.69
N GLY A 162 -18.01 5.05 0.25
CA GLY A 162 -18.23 3.60 0.20
C GLY A 162 -19.14 3.18 -0.96
N SER A 163 -20.01 4.07 -1.45
CA SER A 163 -20.86 3.82 -2.63
C SER A 163 -20.09 3.65 -3.94
N ALA A 164 -18.84 4.14 -4.00
CA ALA A 164 -17.97 4.00 -5.17
C ALA A 164 -17.24 2.63 -5.23
N TYR A 165 -17.63 1.66 -4.41
CA TYR A 165 -17.02 0.33 -4.35
C TYR A 165 -18.13 -0.73 -4.29
N ASP A 166 -18.35 -1.45 -5.39
CA ASP A 166 -19.41 -2.45 -5.48
C ASP A 166 -18.95 -3.80 -4.90
N GLY A 167 -19.41 -4.13 -3.70
CA GLY A 167 -19.09 -5.39 -3.01
C GLY A 167 -19.68 -6.65 -3.65
N SER A 168 -20.54 -6.54 -4.67
CA SER A 168 -21.36 -7.66 -5.16
C SER A 168 -20.54 -8.84 -5.69
N VAL A 169 -19.47 -8.62 -6.46
CA VAL A 169 -18.65 -9.73 -7.00
C VAL A 169 -17.87 -10.41 -5.89
N LEU A 170 -17.26 -9.62 -5.00
CA LEU A 170 -16.48 -10.11 -3.87
C LEU A 170 -17.34 -10.97 -2.92
N ALA A 171 -18.58 -10.53 -2.64
CA ALA A 171 -19.55 -11.32 -1.89
C ALA A 171 -19.92 -12.62 -2.62
N SER A 172 -20.35 -12.50 -3.88
CA SER A 172 -20.85 -13.61 -4.71
C SER A 172 -19.82 -14.72 -4.94
N LEU A 173 -18.57 -14.36 -5.29
CA LEU A 173 -17.46 -15.27 -5.57
C LEU A 173 -16.73 -15.72 -4.29
N GLY A 174 -16.59 -14.82 -3.33
CA GLY A 174 -15.89 -15.07 -2.07
C GLY A 174 -16.67 -15.95 -1.10
N ASN A 175 -18.00 -15.96 -1.18
CA ASN A 175 -18.88 -16.38 -0.10
C ASN A 175 -18.52 -15.68 1.23
N VAL A 176 -18.77 -14.37 1.25
CA VAL A 176 -18.58 -13.46 2.40
C VAL A 176 -19.66 -12.38 2.35
N VAL A 177 -20.04 -11.80 3.48
CA VAL A 177 -20.83 -10.57 3.49
C VAL A 177 -19.89 -9.38 3.33
N VAL A 178 -20.08 -8.55 2.32
CA VAL A 178 -19.27 -7.32 2.13
C VAL A 178 -20.06 -6.12 2.62
N VAL A 179 -19.40 -5.22 3.36
CA VAL A 179 -19.95 -3.95 3.82
C VAL A 179 -19.06 -2.82 3.31
N THR A 180 -19.63 -1.73 2.81
CA THR A 180 -18.87 -0.49 2.51
C THR A 180 -19.48 0.69 3.28
N ILE A 181 -18.63 1.57 3.82
CA ILE A 181 -19.07 2.65 4.71
C ILE A 181 -18.71 4.03 4.16
N ASN A 182 -19.56 5.02 4.40
CA ASN A 182 -19.20 6.44 4.35
C ASN A 182 -18.80 6.89 5.77
N TYR A 183 -17.85 7.81 5.90
CA TYR A 183 -17.47 8.46 7.17
C TYR A 183 -17.17 9.94 6.90
N ARG A 184 -17.25 10.83 7.91
CA ARG A 184 -17.01 12.27 7.68
C ARG A 184 -15.58 12.55 7.22
N LEU A 185 -15.46 13.48 6.28
CA LEU A 185 -14.21 13.83 5.59
C LEU A 185 -13.80 15.28 5.86
N GLY A 186 -12.52 15.59 5.62
CA GLY A 186 -11.95 16.93 5.75
C GLY A 186 -12.24 17.55 7.12
N ALA A 187 -12.61 18.83 7.14
CA ALA A 187 -12.97 19.54 8.37
C ALA A 187 -14.06 18.81 9.18
N PHE A 188 -15.09 18.30 8.51
CA PHE A 188 -16.23 17.63 9.17
C PHE A 188 -15.81 16.37 9.92
N GLY A 189 -14.81 15.64 9.40
CA GLY A 189 -14.25 14.44 10.01
C GLY A 189 -13.13 14.69 11.02
N PHE A 190 -12.31 15.74 10.81
CA PHE A 190 -10.99 15.81 11.45
C PHE A 190 -10.57 17.20 11.94
N LEU A 191 -11.48 18.19 12.02
CA LEU A 191 -11.16 19.49 12.61
C LEU A 191 -10.82 19.33 14.10
N SER A 192 -9.55 19.57 14.44
CA SER A 192 -9.02 19.53 15.81
C SER A 192 -8.53 20.89 16.26
N THR A 193 -8.87 21.25 17.49
CA THR A 193 -8.33 22.40 18.22
C THR A 193 -7.16 22.03 19.14
N GLY A 194 -6.85 20.74 19.30
CA GLY A 194 -5.93 20.26 20.34
C GLY A 194 -6.42 20.54 21.77
N ASP A 195 -7.72 20.77 21.96
CA ASP A 195 -8.38 20.80 23.26
C ASP A 195 -9.85 20.33 23.14
N ALA A 196 -10.57 20.28 24.27
CA ALA A 196 -11.94 19.79 24.35
C ALA A 196 -12.99 20.60 23.56
N SER A 197 -12.65 21.75 22.97
CA SER A 197 -13.55 22.52 22.10
C SER A 197 -13.90 21.77 20.82
N SER A 198 -12.91 21.04 20.29
CA SER A 198 -13.02 20.10 19.19
C SER A 198 -11.78 19.18 19.23
N PRO A 199 -11.83 17.98 19.85
CA PRO A 199 -10.67 17.10 19.93
C PRO A 199 -10.20 16.61 18.56
N GLY A 200 -11.13 16.34 17.63
CA GLY A 200 -10.86 15.80 16.30
C GLY A 200 -11.42 14.38 16.15
N ASN A 201 -10.79 13.58 15.27
CA ASN A 201 -11.04 12.14 15.09
C ASN A 201 -12.50 11.68 14.84
N TYR A 202 -13.41 12.60 14.51
CA TYR A 202 -14.82 12.29 14.22
C TYR A 202 -14.99 11.27 13.09
N GLY A 203 -14.16 11.32 12.06
CA GLY A 203 -14.15 10.35 10.96
C GLY A 203 -13.71 8.93 11.39
N LEU A 204 -12.84 8.80 12.39
CA LEU A 204 -12.52 7.48 13.00
C LEU A 204 -13.66 7.02 13.91
N LEU A 205 -14.26 7.93 14.68
CA LEU A 205 -15.41 7.64 15.53
C LEU A 205 -16.65 7.21 14.70
N ASP A 206 -16.83 7.76 13.50
CA ASP A 206 -17.81 7.32 12.51
C ASP A 206 -17.57 5.88 12.07
N GLN A 207 -16.31 5.53 11.74
CA GLN A 207 -15.93 4.16 11.40
C GLN A 207 -16.19 3.21 12.57
N ILE A 208 -15.82 3.59 13.80
CA ILE A 208 -16.12 2.84 15.03
C ILE A 208 -17.63 2.66 15.22
N ALA A 209 -18.45 3.69 14.98
CA ALA A 209 -19.91 3.59 15.05
C ALA A 209 -20.49 2.65 13.98
N ALA A 210 -19.93 2.63 12.77
CA ALA A 210 -20.30 1.66 11.74
C ALA A 210 -19.94 0.22 12.14
N LEU A 211 -18.78 0.00 12.77
CA LEU A 211 -18.38 -1.31 13.28
C LEU A 211 -19.22 -1.75 14.48
N GLN A 212 -19.61 -0.83 15.36
CA GLN A 212 -20.62 -1.09 16.39
C GLN A 212 -21.98 -1.43 15.78
N TRP A 213 -22.38 -0.83 14.66
CA TRP A 213 -23.60 -1.23 13.95
C TRP A 213 -23.47 -2.66 13.41
N VAL A 214 -22.37 -2.98 12.72
CA VAL A 214 -22.08 -4.32 12.17
C VAL A 214 -22.14 -5.37 13.29
N LYS A 215 -21.37 -5.19 14.37
CA LYS A 215 -21.31 -6.14 15.50
C LYS A 215 -22.68 -6.43 16.14
N ASN A 216 -23.62 -5.48 16.09
CA ASN A 216 -24.95 -5.61 16.68
C ASN A 216 -26.06 -6.00 15.68
N ASN A 217 -25.77 -6.17 14.39
CA ASN A 217 -26.79 -6.41 13.35
C ASN A 217 -26.40 -7.40 12.24
N ILE A 218 -25.12 -7.74 12.07
CA ILE A 218 -24.67 -8.52 10.89
C ILE A 218 -25.12 -9.99 10.93
N ASP A 219 -25.41 -10.50 12.12
CA ASP A 219 -26.06 -11.79 12.39
C ASP A 219 -27.38 -11.95 11.61
N ARG A 220 -28.17 -10.88 11.51
CA ARG A 220 -29.45 -10.82 10.79
C ARG A 220 -29.31 -10.82 9.26
N PHE A 221 -28.08 -10.74 8.76
CA PHE A 221 -27.72 -10.89 7.35
C PHE A 221 -26.84 -12.14 7.15
N HIS A 222 -26.91 -13.07 8.11
CA HIS A 222 -26.14 -14.31 8.21
C HIS A 222 -24.61 -14.14 8.25
N GLY A 223 -24.11 -12.94 8.56
CA GLY A 223 -22.69 -12.68 8.80
C GLY A 223 -22.28 -12.97 10.25
N ASP A 224 -21.03 -13.38 10.45
CA ASP A 224 -20.45 -13.69 11.75
C ASP A 224 -19.84 -12.41 12.38
N PRO A 225 -20.39 -11.87 13.48
CA PRO A 225 -19.82 -10.71 14.16
C PRO A 225 -18.45 -10.98 14.82
N SER A 226 -18.01 -12.24 14.91
CA SER A 226 -16.67 -12.62 15.38
C SER A 226 -15.62 -12.80 14.26
N LEU A 227 -16.06 -12.90 13.00
CA LEU A 227 -15.19 -13.02 11.82
C LEU A 227 -15.25 -11.77 10.92
N VAL A 228 -15.33 -10.60 11.55
CA VAL A 228 -15.25 -9.30 10.89
C VAL A 228 -13.79 -8.98 10.54
N THR A 229 -13.54 -8.77 9.24
CA THR A 229 -12.26 -8.37 8.67
C THR A 229 -12.40 -6.95 8.12
N LEU A 230 -11.56 -6.03 8.60
CA LEU A 230 -11.46 -4.70 8.00
C LEU A 230 -10.53 -4.76 6.81
N PHE A 231 -10.87 -4.06 5.73
CA PHE A 231 -9.95 -3.83 4.62
C PHE A 231 -10.06 -2.39 4.12
N GLY A 232 -8.94 -1.82 3.70
CA GLY A 232 -8.90 -0.44 3.21
C GLY A 232 -7.72 -0.22 2.28
N VAL A 233 -7.72 0.94 1.63
CA VAL A 233 -6.65 1.41 0.73
C VAL A 233 -6.24 2.83 1.10
N ASP A 234 -4.98 3.23 0.89
CA ASP A 234 -4.50 4.61 1.15
C ASP A 234 -4.72 5.00 2.63
N THR A 235 -5.08 6.26 2.93
CA THR A 235 -5.69 6.75 4.16
C THR A 235 -6.80 5.87 4.76
N GLY A 236 -7.49 5.05 3.95
CA GLY A 236 -8.41 4.01 4.44
C GLY A 236 -7.68 2.81 5.06
N ALA A 237 -6.57 2.36 4.47
CA ALA A 237 -5.67 1.37 5.09
C ALA A 237 -4.97 1.94 6.33
N ALA A 238 -4.50 3.20 6.27
CA ALA A 238 -3.95 3.86 7.46
C ALA A 238 -5.01 4.01 8.57
N ALA A 239 -6.28 4.29 8.23
CA ALA A 239 -7.39 4.28 9.19
C ALA A 239 -7.64 2.89 9.78
N VAL A 240 -7.68 1.82 8.97
CA VAL A 240 -7.74 0.44 9.48
C VAL A 240 -6.58 0.15 10.44
N ASN A 241 -5.36 0.60 10.10
CA ASN A 241 -4.20 0.41 10.96
C ASN A 241 -4.32 1.20 12.28
N LEU A 242 -4.88 2.42 12.27
CA LEU A 242 -5.20 3.19 13.48
C LEU A 242 -6.32 2.54 14.30
N LEU A 243 -7.32 1.91 13.67
CA LEU A 243 -8.35 1.14 14.35
C LEU A 243 -7.80 -0.12 15.04
N MET A 244 -6.66 -0.67 14.59
CA MET A 244 -5.93 -1.73 15.32
C MET A 244 -5.22 -1.20 16.59
N LEU A 245 -5.11 0.11 16.78
CA LEU A 245 -4.39 0.74 17.90
C LEU A 245 -5.29 1.46 18.91
N THR A 246 -6.54 1.74 18.56
CA THR A 246 -7.50 2.42 19.45
C THR A 246 -8.25 1.44 20.36
N PRO A 247 -8.29 1.66 21.69
CA PRO A 247 -9.11 0.86 22.59
C PRO A 247 -10.61 0.97 22.26
N ASN A 248 -11.02 2.04 21.61
CA ASN A 248 -12.41 2.31 21.24
C ASN A 248 -12.92 1.40 20.10
N ALA A 249 -12.05 0.56 19.52
CA ALA A 249 -12.37 -0.47 18.54
C ALA A 249 -12.06 -1.91 18.99
N ASP A 250 -11.67 -2.12 20.26
CA ASP A 250 -11.40 -3.47 20.78
C ASP A 250 -12.61 -4.40 20.65
N GLY A 251 -12.33 -5.64 20.25
CA GLY A 251 -13.34 -6.67 19.97
C GLY A 251 -14.40 -6.29 18.93
N LEU A 252 -14.26 -5.20 18.16
CA LEU A 252 -15.19 -4.87 17.05
C LEU A 252 -14.86 -5.59 15.75
N PHE A 253 -13.63 -6.09 15.62
CA PHE A 253 -13.17 -6.86 14.45
C PHE A 253 -12.05 -7.85 14.84
N ARG A 254 -11.73 -8.77 13.93
CA ARG A 254 -10.79 -9.89 14.11
C ARG A 254 -9.52 -9.75 13.28
N ARG A 255 -9.61 -9.17 12.08
CA ARG A 255 -8.52 -9.13 11.09
C ARG A 255 -8.43 -7.80 10.35
N ALA A 256 -7.25 -7.49 9.81
CA ALA A 256 -7.00 -6.29 9.02
C ALA A 256 -6.29 -6.62 7.69
N ILE A 257 -6.73 -5.95 6.61
CA ILE A 257 -6.08 -5.93 5.31
C ILE A 257 -5.69 -4.47 5.00
N LEU A 258 -4.39 -4.18 4.93
CA LEU A 258 -3.85 -2.83 4.73
C LEU A 258 -3.25 -2.71 3.31
N GLN A 259 -4.03 -2.19 2.37
CA GLN A 259 -3.58 -2.00 0.98
C GLN A 259 -2.92 -0.63 0.82
N SER A 260 -1.63 -0.57 0.53
CA SER A 260 -0.92 0.69 0.22
C SER A 260 -1.13 1.77 1.29
N GLY A 261 -0.94 1.42 2.57
CA GLY A 261 -1.04 2.38 3.66
C GLY A 261 -0.75 1.83 5.06
N SER A 262 -0.28 2.71 5.94
CA SER A 262 0.18 2.39 7.30
C SER A 262 0.01 3.62 8.20
N ALA A 263 -0.28 3.40 9.49
CA ALA A 263 -0.35 4.45 10.51
C ALA A 263 1.03 5.09 10.85
N LEU A 264 2.12 4.60 10.25
CA LEU A 264 3.49 5.12 10.41
C LEU A 264 3.92 6.08 9.29
N ALA A 265 3.09 6.28 8.26
CA ALA A 265 3.40 7.20 7.17
C ALA A 265 3.19 8.67 7.59
N SER A 266 3.96 9.61 7.04
CA SER A 266 3.83 11.05 7.37
C SER A 266 2.43 11.59 7.09
N TRP A 267 1.77 11.05 6.06
CA TRP A 267 0.43 11.45 5.63
C TRP A 267 -0.70 10.74 6.40
N ALA A 268 -0.41 9.85 7.35
CA ALA A 268 -1.43 9.15 8.13
C ALA A 268 -2.01 9.98 9.29
N LEU A 269 -1.24 10.94 9.82
CA LEU A 269 -1.65 11.82 10.92
C LEU A 269 -1.52 13.30 10.54
N SER A 270 -2.48 14.11 10.96
CA SER A 270 -2.41 15.57 10.86
C SER A 270 -1.60 16.17 12.01
N THR A 271 -0.88 17.25 11.74
CA THR A 271 -0.12 17.99 12.75
C THR A 271 -0.57 19.45 12.81
N GLY A 272 -0.53 20.06 14.00
CA GLY A 272 -0.85 21.47 14.17
C GLY A 272 -2.31 21.85 13.96
N GLY A 273 -3.28 20.94 14.18
CA GLY A 273 -4.71 21.14 13.91
C GLY A 273 -5.30 22.48 14.39
N ARG A 274 -4.85 23.02 15.55
CA ARG A 274 -5.26 24.36 16.02
C ARG A 274 -4.94 25.48 15.02
N ARG A 275 -3.74 25.46 14.42
CA ARG A 275 -3.35 26.43 13.37
C ARG A 275 -4.27 26.31 12.16
N ILE A 276 -4.53 25.08 11.71
CA ILE A 276 -5.36 24.81 10.53
C ILE A 276 -6.82 25.23 10.78
N THR A 277 -7.36 24.93 11.97
CA THR A 277 -8.68 25.39 12.42
C THR A 277 -8.78 26.91 12.47
N ASN A 278 -7.74 27.61 12.95
CA ASN A 278 -7.72 29.07 12.96
C ASN A 278 -7.67 29.67 11.55
N LEU A 279 -6.88 29.09 10.63
CA LEU A 279 -6.78 29.54 9.24
C LEU A 279 -8.10 29.32 8.47
N LEU A 280 -8.76 28.17 8.65
CA LEU A 280 -10.12 27.94 8.15
C LEU A 280 -11.10 28.97 8.71
N ALA A 281 -11.03 29.24 10.01
CA ALA A 281 -11.90 30.20 10.67
C ALA A 281 -11.65 31.66 10.24
N GLU A 282 -10.42 32.01 9.90
CA GLU A 282 -10.05 33.31 9.35
C GLU A 282 -10.66 33.51 7.95
N GLN A 283 -10.55 32.50 7.06
CA GLN A 283 -11.09 32.55 5.70
C GLN A 283 -12.63 32.64 5.60
N ILE A 284 -13.39 32.29 6.65
CA ILE A 284 -14.86 32.31 6.64
C ILE A 284 -15.49 33.16 7.76
N ASP A 285 -14.79 34.21 8.21
CA ASP A 285 -15.25 35.19 9.22
C ASP A 285 -15.59 34.60 10.60
N CYS A 286 -15.03 33.44 10.94
CA CYS A 286 -15.29 32.71 12.17
C CYS A 286 -14.17 32.75 13.22
N CYS A 287 -13.01 33.39 13.00
CA CYS A 287 -12.07 33.63 14.11
C CYS A 287 -12.77 34.49 15.19
N LYS A 288 -12.74 34.03 16.45
CA LYS A 288 -13.26 34.71 17.65
C LYS A 288 -12.20 34.68 18.76
N PRO A 289 -12.27 35.57 19.78
CA PRO A 289 -11.26 35.64 20.85
C PRO A 289 -11.09 34.38 21.70
N ASN A 290 -12.04 33.43 21.64
CA ASN A 290 -11.97 32.15 22.32
C ASN A 290 -12.23 31.03 21.30
N ILE A 291 -11.35 30.02 21.27
CA ILE A 291 -11.40 28.89 20.32
C ILE A 291 -12.72 28.10 20.38
N SER A 292 -13.35 28.00 21.55
CA SER A 292 -14.69 27.40 21.70
C SER A 292 -15.77 28.19 20.95
N LYS A 293 -15.68 29.53 20.96
CA LYS A 293 -16.57 30.40 20.17
C LYS A 293 -16.23 30.41 18.67
N THR A 294 -14.97 30.18 18.30
CA THR A 294 -14.59 29.89 16.92
C THR A 294 -15.29 28.61 16.43
N VAL A 295 -15.21 27.50 17.19
CA VAL A 295 -15.90 26.25 16.82
C VAL A 295 -17.42 26.42 16.82
N GLU A 296 -18.01 27.19 17.74
CA GLU A 296 -19.45 27.52 17.72
C GLU A 296 -19.86 28.26 16.43
N CYS A 297 -19.03 29.19 15.95
CA CYS A 297 -19.25 29.86 14.67
C CYS A 297 -19.16 28.87 13.50
N LEU A 298 -18.14 28.00 13.49
CA LEU A 298 -17.96 26.97 12.46
C LEU A 298 -19.10 25.93 12.44
N ARG A 299 -19.79 25.65 13.56
CA ARG A 299 -21.00 24.82 13.59
C ARG A 299 -22.22 25.49 12.92
N LYS A 300 -22.26 26.82 12.90
CA LYS A 300 -23.39 27.63 12.38
C LYS A 300 -23.27 28.00 10.90
N LYS A 301 -22.08 27.87 10.31
CA LYS A 301 -21.83 28.09 8.88
C LYS A 301 -22.53 27.03 7.99
N PRO A 302 -22.96 27.35 6.77
CA PRO A 302 -23.24 26.35 5.74
C PRO A 302 -22.03 25.43 5.51
N TYR A 303 -22.25 24.17 5.14
CA TYR A 303 -21.13 23.26 4.85
C TYR A 303 -20.38 23.68 3.57
N GLN A 304 -21.07 24.39 2.68
CA GLN A 304 -20.53 24.97 1.45
C GLN A 304 -19.44 26.03 1.74
N ASP A 305 -19.65 26.93 2.71
CA ASP A 305 -18.63 27.90 3.15
C ASP A 305 -17.33 27.17 3.53
N ILE A 306 -17.44 26.15 4.39
CA ILE A 306 -16.31 25.35 4.89
C ILE A 306 -15.61 24.59 3.75
N MET A 307 -16.36 24.12 2.75
CA MET A 307 -15.81 23.49 1.55
C MET A 307 -15.15 24.47 0.57
N SER A 308 -15.54 25.75 0.59
CA SER A 308 -14.99 26.80 -0.30
C SER A 308 -13.70 27.45 0.21
N ALA A 309 -13.33 27.23 1.46
CA ALA A 309 -12.13 27.78 2.07
C ALA A 309 -10.85 27.17 1.48
N ASP A 310 -10.08 27.96 0.72
CA ASP A 310 -8.78 27.52 0.18
C ASP A 310 -7.67 27.58 1.24
N ILE A 311 -7.73 26.63 2.16
CA ILE A 311 -6.61 26.29 3.05
C ILE A 311 -5.59 25.35 2.39
N ARG A 312 -5.77 24.97 1.10
CA ARG A 312 -4.94 23.94 0.46
C ARG A 312 -3.52 24.42 0.20
N MET A 313 -3.36 25.69 -0.17
CA MET A 313 -2.05 26.35 -0.31
C MET A 313 -1.28 26.49 1.03
N LEU A 314 -1.87 26.09 2.15
CA LEU A 314 -1.28 26.18 3.50
C LEU A 314 -0.85 24.81 4.06
N GLY A 315 -1.08 23.73 3.30
CA GLY A 315 -0.71 22.37 3.64
C GLY A 315 0.55 21.87 2.91
N SER A 316 1.02 20.69 3.30
CA SER A 316 2.07 19.92 2.60
C SER A 316 1.42 18.75 1.86
N GLN A 317 1.94 18.37 0.70
CA GLN A 317 1.53 17.13 0.02
C GLN A 317 1.92 15.85 0.78
N PHE A 318 2.76 15.95 1.81
CA PHE A 318 3.26 14.83 2.61
C PHE A 318 2.57 14.71 3.99
N PHE A 319 1.63 15.60 4.34
CA PHE A 319 0.89 15.63 5.61
C PHE A 319 -0.58 16.10 5.43
N PRO A 320 -1.59 15.41 5.98
CA PRO A 320 -2.99 15.78 5.79
C PRO A 320 -3.35 17.07 6.55
N ILE A 321 -3.92 18.02 5.82
CA ILE A 321 -4.48 19.27 6.36
C ILE A 321 -5.58 18.95 7.38
N PHE A 322 -6.44 17.98 7.06
CA PHE A 322 -7.43 17.43 7.96
C PHE A 322 -7.33 15.90 7.87
N GLY A 323 -6.96 15.27 8.97
CA GLY A 323 -6.80 13.83 9.14
C GLY A 323 -6.66 13.49 10.63
N PRO A 324 -6.51 12.20 10.99
CA PRO A 324 -6.44 11.77 12.39
C PRO A 324 -5.34 12.48 13.19
N VAL A 325 -5.58 12.68 14.48
CA VAL A 325 -4.65 13.34 15.42
C VAL A 325 -4.43 12.47 16.66
N VAL A 326 -3.27 12.59 17.30
CA VAL A 326 -3.07 12.06 18.66
C VAL A 326 -3.83 12.97 19.63
N ASP A 327 -4.92 12.46 20.19
CA ASP A 327 -5.82 13.21 21.09
C ASP A 327 -5.80 12.71 22.54
N GLY A 328 -5.16 11.56 22.80
CA GLY A 328 -5.10 10.95 24.13
C GLY A 328 -6.31 10.06 24.47
N ASP A 329 -7.25 9.85 23.54
CA ASP A 329 -8.46 9.04 23.73
C ASP A 329 -8.64 8.08 22.53
N VAL A 330 -9.05 8.61 21.38
CA VAL A 330 -9.22 7.80 20.16
C VAL A 330 -7.86 7.33 19.65
N ILE A 331 -6.84 8.18 19.68
CA ILE A 331 -5.45 7.81 19.40
C ILE A 331 -4.63 8.19 20.66
N PRO A 332 -4.37 7.25 21.58
CA PRO A 332 -3.79 7.55 22.90
C PRO A 332 -2.36 8.10 22.87
N ASP A 333 -1.55 7.66 21.91
CA ASP A 333 -0.14 8.06 21.74
C ASP A 333 0.26 7.90 20.26
N ASN A 334 1.51 8.25 19.92
CA ASN A 334 2.10 8.02 18.61
C ASN A 334 1.95 6.54 18.19
N PRO A 335 1.43 6.26 16.97
CA PRO A 335 1.23 4.88 16.48
C PRO A 335 2.46 3.98 16.56
N LYS A 336 3.68 4.52 16.45
CA LYS A 336 4.91 3.75 16.60
C LYS A 336 5.09 3.21 18.01
N ASN A 337 4.74 3.99 19.04
CA ASN A 337 4.81 3.58 20.43
C ASN A 337 3.75 2.51 20.71
N LEU A 338 2.51 2.73 20.24
CA LEU A 338 1.40 1.79 20.39
C LEU A 338 1.69 0.42 19.73
N MET A 339 2.28 0.41 18.52
CA MET A 339 2.73 -0.83 17.85
C MET A 339 3.90 -1.48 18.59
N SER A 340 4.88 -0.71 19.05
CA SER A 340 6.09 -1.25 19.71
C SER A 340 5.80 -1.80 21.11
N GLY A 341 4.76 -1.32 21.77
CA GLY A 341 4.24 -1.88 23.02
C GLY A 341 3.39 -3.15 22.84
N GLY A 342 3.07 -3.53 21.59
CA GLY A 342 2.36 -4.76 21.22
C GLY A 342 0.86 -4.75 21.52
N GLY A 343 0.48 -4.49 22.77
CA GLY A 343 -0.89 -4.20 23.23
C GLY A 343 -2.00 -5.01 22.55
N GLN A 344 -3.03 -4.31 22.08
CA GLN A 344 -4.08 -4.90 21.25
C GLN A 344 -3.64 -5.17 19.79
N PHE A 345 -2.58 -4.50 19.31
CA PHE A 345 -2.13 -4.57 17.92
C PHE A 345 -1.79 -6.00 17.49
N TRP A 346 -1.14 -6.79 18.35
CA TRP A 346 -0.80 -8.20 18.10
C TRP A 346 -1.99 -9.17 18.25
N THR A 347 -3.16 -8.72 18.70
CA THR A 347 -4.33 -9.61 18.86
C THR A 347 -5.03 -9.93 17.54
N TYR A 348 -4.86 -9.07 16.53
CA TYR A 348 -5.44 -9.18 15.20
C TYR A 348 -4.63 -10.10 14.29
N ASP A 349 -5.27 -10.63 13.25
CA ASP A 349 -4.57 -11.26 12.12
C ASP A 349 -4.36 -10.18 11.04
N ALA A 350 -3.16 -10.06 10.43
CA ALA A 350 -2.85 -8.96 9.50
C ALA A 350 -2.27 -9.39 8.14
N LEU A 351 -2.82 -8.82 7.07
CA LEU A 351 -2.31 -8.89 5.70
C LEU A 351 -2.08 -7.45 5.22
N LEU A 352 -0.92 -7.16 4.62
CA LEU A 352 -0.59 -5.82 4.14
C LEU A 352 0.31 -5.84 2.90
N GLY A 353 0.40 -4.73 2.17
CA GLY A 353 1.27 -4.67 0.99
C GLY A 353 1.18 -3.34 0.24
N VAL A 354 1.91 -3.26 -0.88
CA VAL A 354 2.06 -2.05 -1.70
C VAL A 354 2.01 -2.37 -3.20
N THR A 355 1.78 -1.38 -4.04
CA THR A 355 2.00 -1.45 -5.49
C THR A 355 3.48 -1.18 -5.84
N GLU A 356 3.92 -1.52 -7.04
CA GLU A 356 5.33 -1.31 -7.43
C GLU A 356 5.67 0.18 -7.69
N SER A 357 4.70 0.98 -8.14
CA SER A 357 4.86 2.36 -8.62
C SER A 357 3.98 3.38 -7.88
N GLU A 358 3.71 3.16 -6.59
CA GLU A 358 3.03 4.11 -5.68
C GLU A 358 3.45 5.57 -5.90
N GLY A 359 4.77 5.79 -6.00
CA GLY A 359 5.40 7.10 -6.10
C GLY A 359 5.00 7.90 -7.34
N TYR A 360 4.33 7.29 -8.32
CA TYR A 360 3.76 8.00 -9.47
C TYR A 360 2.78 9.10 -9.04
N MET A 361 2.03 8.93 -7.94
CA MET A 361 1.08 9.94 -7.44
C MET A 361 1.75 11.26 -7.03
N TYR A 362 3.04 11.22 -6.65
CA TYR A 362 3.81 12.40 -6.22
C TYR A 362 4.57 13.06 -7.38
N ILE A 363 4.53 12.49 -8.60
CA ILE A 363 5.27 13.00 -9.77
C ILE A 363 4.42 13.18 -11.04
N SER A 364 3.16 12.73 -11.04
CA SER A 364 2.21 12.88 -12.17
C SER A 364 2.03 14.32 -12.63
N ASP A 365 2.17 15.27 -11.71
CA ASP A 365 1.84 16.69 -11.88
C ASP A 365 3.03 17.49 -12.43
N LEU A 366 4.22 16.89 -12.44
CA LEU A 366 5.46 17.55 -12.86
C LEU A 366 5.42 17.84 -14.37
N ARG A 367 5.65 19.10 -14.73
CA ARG A 367 5.67 19.51 -16.14
C ARG A 367 6.74 18.74 -16.90
N ASN A 368 6.36 18.24 -18.07
CA ASN A 368 7.20 17.47 -18.98
C ASN A 368 7.78 16.17 -18.37
N ILE A 369 7.10 15.56 -17.39
CA ILE A 369 7.56 14.31 -16.75
C ILE A 369 7.82 13.17 -17.75
N GLU A 370 7.21 13.18 -18.94
CA GLU A 370 7.48 12.22 -20.02
C GLU A 370 8.91 12.31 -20.60
N ASP A 371 9.51 13.50 -20.63
CA ASP A 371 10.91 13.71 -21.03
C ASP A 371 11.90 13.31 -19.93
N GLY A 372 11.42 13.20 -18.69
CA GLY A 372 12.18 12.92 -17.49
C GLY A 372 12.46 14.18 -16.66
N VAL A 373 13.43 14.11 -15.74
CA VAL A 373 13.76 15.20 -14.81
C VAL A 373 15.25 15.57 -14.95
N SER A 374 15.54 16.87 -15.06
CA SER A 374 16.92 17.40 -15.12
C SER A 374 17.69 17.12 -13.82
N ALA A 375 19.03 17.24 -13.85
CA ALA A 375 19.84 17.07 -12.64
C ALA A 375 19.44 18.06 -11.52
N ASP A 376 19.25 19.34 -11.88
CA ASP A 376 18.82 20.37 -10.93
C ASP A 376 17.39 20.11 -10.42
N GLY A 377 16.46 19.74 -11.31
CA GLY A 377 15.09 19.41 -10.93
C GLY A 377 15.02 18.19 -10.01
N PHE A 378 15.87 17.18 -10.25
CA PHE A 378 15.99 16.00 -9.40
C PHE A 378 16.48 16.38 -8.01
N LYS A 379 17.55 17.18 -7.90
CA LYS A 379 18.03 17.65 -6.59
C LYS A 379 17.03 18.55 -5.87
N LEU A 380 16.37 19.47 -6.58
CA LEU A 380 15.38 20.40 -6.00
C LEU A 380 14.15 19.65 -5.44
N LEU A 381 13.62 18.66 -6.16
CA LEU A 381 12.48 17.86 -5.70
C LEU A 381 12.83 16.98 -4.50
N ILE A 382 14.07 16.49 -4.41
CA ILE A 382 14.58 15.81 -3.23
C ILE A 382 14.73 16.81 -2.07
N SER A 383 15.30 17.99 -2.31
CA SER A 383 15.49 19.03 -1.29
C SER A 383 14.16 19.47 -0.67
N ASP A 384 13.15 19.77 -1.47
CA ASP A 384 11.81 20.14 -0.99
C ASP A 384 11.18 19.04 -0.10
N PHE A 385 11.20 17.80 -0.59
CA PHE A 385 10.71 16.64 0.15
C PHE A 385 11.46 16.42 1.48
N VAL A 386 12.79 16.52 1.44
CA VAL A 386 13.65 16.36 2.62
C VAL A 386 13.45 17.51 3.60
N ASN A 387 13.32 18.75 3.14
CA ASN A 387 13.06 19.91 4.02
C ASN A 387 11.73 19.76 4.76
N GLN A 388 10.66 19.34 4.06
CA GLN A 388 9.34 19.18 4.66
C GLN A 388 9.28 18.04 5.71
N LEU A 389 10.11 16.99 5.59
CA LEU A 389 10.16 15.87 6.54
C LEU A 389 11.28 15.99 7.60
N PHE A 390 12.39 16.65 7.26
CA PHE A 390 13.68 16.60 7.97
C PHE A 390 14.38 17.98 8.01
N PRO A 391 13.71 19.08 8.39
CA PRO A 391 14.16 20.47 8.15
C PRO A 391 15.49 20.86 8.81
N ASN A 392 15.95 20.09 9.81
CA ASN A 392 17.15 20.41 10.58
C ASN A 392 18.47 19.90 9.94
N ARG A 393 18.40 19.06 8.89
CA ARG A 393 19.54 18.39 8.25
C ARG A 393 19.32 18.20 6.74
N GLU A 394 18.77 19.22 6.10
CA GLU A 394 18.34 19.15 4.69
C GLU A 394 19.49 18.74 3.75
N ALA A 395 20.64 19.42 3.84
CA ALA A 395 21.73 19.23 2.88
C ALA A 395 22.31 17.81 2.90
N GLU A 396 22.67 17.27 4.07
CA GLU A 396 23.32 15.96 4.16
C GLU A 396 22.36 14.82 3.81
N ILE A 397 21.07 14.98 4.11
CA ILE A 397 20.04 13.98 3.75
C ILE A 397 19.72 14.09 2.26
N THR A 398 19.58 15.29 1.69
CA THR A 398 19.36 15.49 0.24
C THR A 398 20.48 14.87 -0.60
N ASP A 399 21.74 15.10 -0.24
CA ASP A 399 22.87 14.50 -0.97
C ASP A 399 22.93 12.98 -0.81
N ALA A 400 22.62 12.44 0.38
CA ALA A 400 22.55 10.99 0.60
C ALA A 400 21.38 10.33 -0.17
N VAL A 401 20.21 10.98 -0.21
CA VAL A 401 19.03 10.50 -0.97
C VAL A 401 19.30 10.58 -2.47
N ALA A 402 19.84 11.70 -2.97
CA ALA A 402 20.22 11.83 -4.38
C ALA A 402 21.26 10.77 -4.77
N PHE A 403 22.30 10.56 -3.96
CA PHE A 403 23.30 9.50 -4.20
C PHE A 403 22.68 8.11 -4.28
N ILE A 404 21.70 7.81 -3.43
CA ILE A 404 21.01 6.52 -3.41
C ILE A 404 20.11 6.34 -4.65
N TYR A 405 19.37 7.37 -5.08
CA TYR A 405 18.37 7.24 -6.16
C TYR A 405 18.88 7.54 -7.58
N THR A 406 20.06 8.16 -7.75
CA THR A 406 20.72 8.28 -9.05
C THR A 406 21.12 6.92 -9.61
N ASN A 407 20.90 6.71 -10.92
CA ASN A 407 21.43 5.55 -11.63
C ASN A 407 22.85 5.82 -12.12
N TRP A 408 23.86 5.51 -11.30
CA TRP A 408 25.26 5.77 -11.61
C TRP A 408 25.83 5.03 -12.84
N GLY A 409 25.12 4.04 -13.37
CA GLY A 409 25.46 3.41 -14.66
C GLY A 409 24.93 4.14 -15.89
N GLU A 410 23.87 4.95 -15.73
CA GLU A 410 23.24 5.74 -16.80
C GLU A 410 22.42 6.88 -16.16
N ASP A 411 23.02 8.06 -16.00
CA ASP A 411 22.39 9.23 -15.38
C ASP A 411 21.74 10.16 -16.41
N THR A 412 20.57 9.75 -16.92
CA THR A 412 19.75 10.48 -17.89
C THR A 412 18.49 11.04 -17.24
N ASN A 413 17.82 11.99 -17.90
CA ASN A 413 16.59 12.57 -17.34
C ASN A 413 15.52 11.51 -17.04
N LYS A 414 15.43 10.45 -17.86
CA LYS A 414 14.49 9.35 -17.69
C LYS A 414 14.86 8.43 -16.53
N THR A 415 16.15 8.18 -16.26
CA THR A 415 16.55 7.40 -15.09
C THR A 415 16.42 8.18 -13.79
N ARG A 416 16.64 9.51 -13.78
CA ARG A 416 16.32 10.39 -12.64
C ARG A 416 14.83 10.41 -12.30
N ARG A 417 13.94 10.44 -13.30
CA ARG A 417 12.49 10.25 -13.09
C ARG A 417 12.19 8.92 -12.39
N SER A 418 12.75 7.82 -12.88
CA SER A 418 12.59 6.50 -12.26
C SER A 418 13.19 6.44 -10.85
N GLY A 419 14.24 7.22 -10.57
CA GLY A 419 14.78 7.46 -9.24
C GLY A 419 13.78 8.12 -8.30
N LEU A 420 13.14 9.23 -8.70
CA LEU A 420 12.11 9.93 -7.92
C LEU A 420 10.87 9.04 -7.68
N LEU A 421 10.39 8.33 -8.70
CA LEU A 421 9.27 7.38 -8.53
C LEU A 421 9.60 6.33 -7.47
N ARG A 422 10.80 5.74 -7.53
CA ARG A 422 11.25 4.75 -6.54
C ARG A 422 11.43 5.36 -5.15
N MET A 423 11.96 6.58 -5.04
CA MET A 423 12.09 7.32 -3.80
C MET A 423 10.73 7.51 -3.10
N PHE A 424 9.73 8.03 -3.82
CA PHE A 424 8.40 8.22 -3.26
C PHE A 424 7.70 6.89 -2.94
N THR A 425 7.79 5.87 -3.81
CA THR A 425 7.26 4.53 -3.49
C THR A 425 7.85 3.98 -2.19
N GLU A 426 9.17 4.05 -2.04
CA GLU A 426 9.87 3.45 -0.91
C GLU A 426 9.67 4.25 0.37
N GLN A 427 9.75 5.57 0.35
CA GLN A 427 9.66 6.37 1.56
C GLN A 427 8.19 6.55 2.03
N GLN A 428 7.27 6.90 1.13
CA GLN A 428 5.89 7.26 1.52
C GLN A 428 4.98 6.04 1.76
N MET A 429 5.26 4.88 1.14
CA MET A 429 4.42 3.67 1.24
C MET A 429 5.19 2.44 1.72
N GLY A 430 6.30 2.08 1.07
CA GLY A 430 7.04 0.84 1.32
C GLY A 430 7.63 0.75 2.73
N VAL A 431 8.36 1.77 3.17
CA VAL A 431 9.04 1.80 4.47
C VAL A 431 8.06 1.83 5.64
N PRO A 432 6.99 2.66 5.66
CA PRO A 432 5.94 2.57 6.67
C PRO A 432 5.26 1.19 6.71
N SER A 433 4.97 0.59 5.55
CA SER A 433 4.32 -0.73 5.48
C SER A 433 5.22 -1.84 6.00
N ILE A 434 6.52 -1.83 5.66
CA ILE A 434 7.50 -2.79 6.20
C ILE A 434 7.75 -2.54 7.69
N GLN A 435 7.78 -1.29 8.17
CA GLN A 435 7.85 -1.02 9.61
C GLN A 435 6.65 -1.61 10.36
N THR A 436 5.42 -1.45 9.85
CA THR A 436 4.22 -2.12 10.40
C THR A 436 4.35 -3.65 10.35
N ALA A 437 4.85 -4.22 9.25
CA ALA A 437 5.02 -5.67 9.10
C ALA A 437 6.05 -6.26 10.07
N ASN A 438 7.18 -5.59 10.28
CA ASN A 438 8.17 -5.94 11.29
C ASN A 438 7.53 -5.91 12.70
N LEU A 439 6.92 -4.78 13.08
CA LEU A 439 6.33 -4.60 14.42
C LEU A 439 5.16 -5.55 14.71
N HIS A 440 4.43 -6.00 13.68
CA HIS A 440 3.36 -6.99 13.83
C HIS A 440 3.91 -8.41 13.91
N SER A 441 4.88 -8.76 13.05
CA SER A 441 5.42 -10.15 12.96
C SER A 441 6.35 -10.56 14.09
N THR A 442 6.92 -9.61 14.85
CA THR A 442 7.61 -9.87 16.13
C THR A 442 6.64 -10.13 17.29
N GLY A 443 5.34 -9.92 17.09
CA GLY A 443 4.31 -10.22 18.08
C GLY A 443 3.84 -11.66 18.05
N ASN A 444 3.32 -12.16 19.19
CA ASN A 444 2.68 -13.47 19.30
C ASN A 444 1.27 -13.47 18.65
N THR A 445 1.24 -13.26 17.34
CA THR A 445 0.04 -13.12 16.51
C THR A 445 -0.58 -14.50 16.19
N ARG A 446 -1.91 -14.54 16.04
CA ARG A 446 -2.66 -15.81 16.02
C ARG A 446 -2.49 -16.64 14.74
N THR A 447 -2.46 -16.00 13.57
CA THR A 447 -2.25 -16.67 12.27
C THR A 447 -1.07 -16.11 11.48
N GLY A 448 -0.26 -15.24 12.10
CA GLY A 448 0.88 -14.59 11.49
C GLY A 448 0.56 -13.28 10.76
N THR A 449 1.59 -12.73 10.12
CA THR A 449 1.53 -11.55 9.23
C THR A 449 1.70 -12.02 7.78
N PHE A 450 1.06 -11.37 6.81
CA PHE A 450 1.24 -11.68 5.38
C PHE A 450 1.54 -10.42 4.56
N PHE A 451 2.69 -10.35 3.88
CA PHE A 451 3.06 -9.22 3.03
C PHE A 451 2.84 -9.51 1.53
N TYR A 452 2.49 -8.49 0.74
CA TYR A 452 2.43 -8.59 -0.72
C TYR A 452 3.02 -7.36 -1.45
N THR A 453 3.37 -7.57 -2.72
CA THR A 453 3.57 -6.50 -3.71
C THR A 453 2.68 -6.74 -4.92
N PHE A 454 1.89 -5.74 -5.31
CA PHE A 454 1.12 -5.78 -6.55
C PHE A 454 1.94 -5.17 -7.69
N ASN A 455 2.34 -6.02 -8.64
CA ASN A 455 3.05 -5.65 -9.85
C ASN A 455 2.32 -6.27 -11.06
N TYR A 456 1.19 -5.63 -11.40
CA TYR A 456 0.50 -5.83 -12.67
C TYR A 456 -0.10 -4.50 -13.14
N ARG A 457 0.40 -4.00 -14.28
CA ARG A 457 -0.17 -2.86 -15.00
C ARG A 457 -1.50 -3.26 -15.67
N PRO A 458 -2.65 -2.66 -15.32
CA PRO A 458 -3.93 -2.98 -15.95
C PRO A 458 -3.96 -2.58 -17.43
N THR A 459 -4.67 -3.34 -18.27
CA THR A 459 -4.88 -3.00 -19.69
C THR A 459 -5.63 -1.67 -19.85
N SER A 460 -6.41 -1.29 -18.84
CA SER A 460 -7.16 -0.03 -18.73
C SER A 460 -6.50 0.99 -17.78
N SER A 461 -5.18 0.92 -17.57
CA SER A 461 -4.43 1.93 -16.80
C SER A 461 -4.51 3.31 -17.48
N PRO A 462 -4.81 4.39 -16.74
CA PRO A 462 -4.74 5.76 -17.25
C PRO A 462 -3.32 6.37 -17.14
N THR A 463 -2.34 5.60 -16.67
CA THR A 463 -0.95 6.08 -16.45
C THR A 463 -0.06 5.82 -17.66
N PRO A 464 1.10 6.49 -17.81
CA PRO A 464 2.07 6.23 -18.89
C PRO A 464 2.70 4.82 -18.85
N ASP A 465 3.11 4.29 -20.00
CA ASP A 465 3.63 2.91 -20.13
C ASP A 465 4.98 2.63 -19.45
N TRP A 466 5.67 3.67 -18.96
CA TRP A 466 6.87 3.52 -18.12
C TRP A 466 6.56 3.36 -16.63
N VAL A 467 5.29 3.44 -16.23
CA VAL A 467 4.78 3.15 -14.88
C VAL A 467 4.34 1.69 -14.84
N GLU A 468 4.78 0.93 -13.84
CA GLU A 468 4.41 -0.49 -13.68
C GLU A 468 2.96 -0.59 -13.13
N ALA A 469 2.77 -1.00 -11.88
CA ALA A 469 1.47 -0.89 -11.20
C ALA A 469 1.46 0.35 -10.31
N ALA A 470 0.58 1.30 -10.60
CA ALA A 470 0.41 2.54 -9.83
C ALA A 470 -0.51 2.36 -8.61
N HIS A 471 -0.53 3.37 -7.74
CA HIS A 471 -1.37 3.38 -6.54
C HIS A 471 -2.86 3.10 -6.84
N GLY A 472 -3.45 2.15 -6.11
CA GLY A 472 -4.87 1.80 -6.24
C GLY A 472 -5.22 1.05 -7.54
N GLU A 473 -4.24 0.51 -8.27
CA GLU A 473 -4.50 -0.33 -9.44
C GLU A 473 -4.88 -1.77 -9.12
N GLU A 474 -4.68 -2.23 -7.88
CA GLU A 474 -5.12 -3.52 -7.35
C GLU A 474 -6.59 -3.55 -6.94
N ILE A 475 -7.17 -2.40 -6.56
CA ILE A 475 -8.58 -2.20 -6.20
C ILE A 475 -9.58 -2.93 -7.14
N PRO A 476 -9.57 -2.74 -8.48
CA PRO A 476 -10.51 -3.44 -9.38
C PRO A 476 -10.39 -4.96 -9.32
N PHE A 477 -9.21 -5.51 -9.01
CA PHE A 477 -8.99 -6.95 -8.91
C PHE A 477 -9.56 -7.50 -7.60
N VAL A 478 -9.44 -6.76 -6.51
CA VAL A 478 -10.04 -7.06 -5.19
C VAL A 478 -11.56 -6.98 -5.23
N PHE A 479 -12.13 -6.02 -5.97
CA PHE A 479 -13.59 -5.87 -6.14
C PHE A 479 -14.17 -6.64 -7.34
N GLY A 480 -13.38 -7.48 -8.01
CA GLY A 480 -13.89 -8.40 -9.04
C GLY A 480 -14.31 -7.76 -10.37
N ALA A 481 -13.91 -6.52 -10.64
CA ALA A 481 -14.29 -5.78 -11.85
C ALA A 481 -13.96 -6.52 -13.16
N PRO A 482 -12.80 -7.22 -13.31
CA PRO A 482 -12.50 -8.03 -14.50
C PRO A 482 -13.41 -9.26 -14.73
N LEU A 483 -14.45 -9.48 -13.91
CA LEU A 483 -15.39 -10.59 -14.06
C LEU A 483 -16.79 -10.19 -14.57
N ILE A 484 -17.13 -8.90 -14.62
CA ILE A 484 -18.45 -8.41 -15.08
C ILE A 484 -18.37 -7.11 -15.88
N SER A 485 -19.35 -6.91 -16.76
CA SER A 485 -19.46 -5.74 -17.65
C SER A 485 -20.18 -4.54 -17.01
N ASP A 486 -21.13 -4.78 -16.10
CA ASP A 486 -22.22 -3.83 -15.84
C ASP A 486 -22.02 -3.01 -14.55
N THR A 487 -20.79 -2.53 -14.31
CA THR A 487 -20.41 -1.82 -13.06
C THR A 487 -20.10 -0.34 -13.28
N ILE A 488 -19.75 0.35 -12.20
CA ILE A 488 -19.00 1.63 -12.25
C ILE A 488 -17.72 1.55 -13.09
N PHE A 489 -17.12 0.36 -13.25
CA PHE A 489 -15.96 0.11 -14.10
C PHE A 489 -16.33 -0.23 -15.57
N LYS A 490 -17.59 -0.10 -16.01
CA LYS A 490 -18.03 -0.41 -17.39
C LYS A 490 -17.25 0.29 -18.52
N ASN A 491 -16.57 1.40 -18.21
CA ASN A 491 -15.71 2.13 -19.14
C ASN A 491 -14.28 1.55 -19.24
N MET A 492 -13.93 0.57 -18.40
CA MET A 492 -12.63 -0.11 -18.37
C MET A 492 -12.74 -1.46 -19.09
N THR A 493 -11.90 -1.66 -20.10
CA THR A 493 -11.72 -2.96 -20.71
C THR A 493 -10.76 -3.81 -19.87
N PHE A 494 -11.09 -5.11 -19.74
CA PHE A 494 -10.27 -6.10 -19.05
C PHE A 494 -10.12 -7.36 -19.90
N THR A 495 -8.94 -7.95 -19.85
CA THR A 495 -8.60 -9.19 -20.56
C THR A 495 -8.98 -10.42 -19.75
N LYS A 496 -9.06 -11.58 -20.43
CA LYS A 496 -9.22 -12.89 -19.78
C LYS A 496 -8.07 -13.28 -18.82
N LEU A 497 -6.95 -12.55 -18.84
CA LEU A 497 -5.84 -12.73 -17.89
C LEU A 497 -6.07 -11.90 -16.62
N GLU A 498 -6.72 -10.74 -16.74
CA GLU A 498 -7.15 -9.92 -15.61
C GLU A 498 -8.31 -10.58 -14.85
N SER A 499 -9.21 -11.29 -15.54
CA SER A 499 -10.21 -12.18 -14.92
C SER A 499 -9.57 -13.29 -14.06
N MET A 500 -8.49 -13.92 -14.56
CA MET A 500 -7.71 -14.92 -13.83
C MET A 500 -7.05 -14.31 -12.58
N LEU A 501 -6.35 -13.18 -12.75
CA LEU A 501 -5.66 -12.47 -11.67
C LEU A 501 -6.63 -12.00 -10.57
N SER A 502 -7.77 -11.44 -10.95
CA SER A 502 -8.82 -10.99 -10.02
C SER A 502 -9.44 -12.16 -9.25
N THR A 503 -9.70 -13.29 -9.91
CA THR A 503 -10.21 -14.50 -9.23
C THR A 503 -9.21 -15.03 -8.20
N ALA A 504 -7.92 -15.04 -8.52
CA ALA A 504 -6.87 -15.48 -7.59
C ALA A 504 -6.74 -14.53 -6.39
N ILE A 505 -6.72 -13.20 -6.62
CA ILE A 505 -6.64 -12.17 -5.58
C ILE A 505 -7.85 -12.23 -4.63
N MET A 506 -9.08 -12.27 -5.16
CA MET A 506 -10.28 -12.41 -4.31
C MET A 506 -10.29 -13.72 -3.52
N THR A 507 -9.75 -14.81 -4.08
CA THR A 507 -9.61 -16.08 -3.33
C THR A 507 -8.68 -15.90 -2.13
N TYR A 508 -7.51 -15.26 -2.30
CA TYR A 508 -6.61 -14.98 -1.16
C TYR A 508 -7.23 -14.04 -0.12
N TRP A 509 -7.87 -12.95 -0.53
CA TRP A 509 -8.50 -11.97 0.37
C TRP A 509 -9.64 -12.62 1.19
N THR A 510 -10.47 -13.46 0.55
CA THR A 510 -11.65 -14.06 1.19
C THR A 510 -11.31 -15.31 2.00
N ASN A 511 -10.25 -16.04 1.64
CA ASN A 511 -9.63 -17.05 2.52
C ASN A 511 -9.12 -16.40 3.82
N PHE A 512 -8.32 -15.34 3.69
CA PHE A 512 -7.79 -14.61 4.85
C PHE A 512 -8.93 -14.06 5.73
N ALA A 513 -9.98 -13.48 5.12
CA ALA A 513 -11.14 -13.01 5.86
C ALA A 513 -11.87 -14.12 6.66
N LYS A 514 -11.82 -15.38 6.19
CA LYS A 514 -12.42 -16.55 6.87
C LYS A 514 -11.50 -17.12 7.95
N THR A 515 -10.26 -17.48 7.60
CA THR A 515 -9.38 -18.29 8.47
C THR A 515 -8.25 -17.51 9.12
N GLY A 516 -7.86 -16.36 8.58
CA GLY A 516 -6.62 -15.66 8.91
C GLY A 516 -5.39 -16.19 8.14
N SER A 517 -5.57 -17.17 7.27
CA SER A 517 -4.58 -17.60 6.28
C SER A 517 -5.10 -17.30 4.87
N PRO A 518 -4.32 -16.65 3.99
CA PRO A 518 -4.77 -16.41 2.61
C PRO A 518 -4.87 -17.71 1.80
N ASN A 519 -4.28 -18.82 2.27
CA ASN A 519 -4.21 -20.08 1.52
C ASN A 519 -5.44 -21.00 1.71
N GLU A 520 -6.26 -20.80 2.75
CA GLU A 520 -7.31 -21.74 3.18
C GLU A 520 -8.61 -20.99 3.55
N PRO A 521 -9.82 -21.56 3.28
CA PRO A 521 -10.09 -22.97 2.98
C PRO A 521 -10.19 -23.31 1.49
N ARG A 522 -10.06 -22.32 0.59
CA ARG A 522 -10.20 -22.52 -0.85
C ARG A 522 -8.83 -22.45 -1.54
N LYS A 523 -8.37 -23.58 -2.05
CA LYS A 523 -7.12 -23.65 -2.83
C LYS A 523 -7.23 -22.87 -4.14
N GLN A 524 -6.08 -22.44 -4.64
CA GLN A 524 -5.94 -21.84 -5.96
C GLN A 524 -6.08 -22.96 -7.01
N GLU A 525 -7.18 -22.95 -7.77
CA GLU A 525 -7.50 -24.00 -8.75
C GLU A 525 -8.16 -23.38 -9.99
N THR A 526 -7.86 -23.90 -11.19
CA THR A 526 -8.44 -23.46 -12.46
C THR A 526 -9.92 -23.81 -12.55
N THR A 527 -10.76 -22.89 -12.08
CA THR A 527 -12.23 -22.93 -12.27
C THR A 527 -12.67 -22.08 -13.47
N PHE A 528 -13.88 -22.34 -13.99
CA PHE A 528 -14.50 -21.59 -15.10
C PHE A 528 -14.60 -20.06 -14.92
N LEU A 529 -14.40 -19.53 -13.71
CA LEU A 529 -14.36 -18.09 -13.43
C LEU A 529 -13.07 -17.43 -13.96
N HIS A 530 -11.95 -18.16 -13.99
CA HIS A 530 -10.64 -17.61 -14.35
C HIS A 530 -10.48 -17.28 -15.85
N LEU A 531 -11.27 -17.92 -16.74
CA LEU A 531 -11.18 -17.82 -18.21
C LEU A 531 -9.84 -18.24 -18.86
N ARG A 532 -8.83 -18.55 -18.05
CA ARG A 532 -7.47 -19.05 -18.37
C ARG A 532 -7.01 -19.97 -17.24
N PRO A 533 -5.99 -20.83 -17.44
CA PRO A 533 -5.34 -21.53 -16.34
C PRO A 533 -4.88 -20.56 -15.24
N ASN A 534 -5.19 -20.87 -13.99
CA ASN A 534 -4.75 -20.12 -12.83
C ASN A 534 -3.22 -20.24 -12.72
N ARG A 535 -2.52 -19.12 -12.52
CA ARG A 535 -1.05 -19.11 -12.36
C ARG A 535 -0.60 -19.26 -10.91
N TYR A 536 -1.54 -19.34 -9.98
CA TYR A 536 -1.29 -19.35 -8.54
C TYR A 536 -1.48 -20.74 -7.90
N GLU A 537 -1.76 -21.80 -8.68
CA GLU A 537 -2.08 -23.14 -8.16
C GLU A 537 -0.97 -23.72 -7.28
N ASP A 538 0.28 -23.67 -7.74
CA ASP A 538 1.46 -24.13 -7.00
C ASP A 538 2.07 -23.06 -6.06
N VAL A 539 1.41 -21.92 -5.84
CA VAL A 539 2.01 -20.75 -5.16
C VAL A 539 1.49 -20.60 -3.73
N LEU A 540 2.15 -21.27 -2.79
CA LEU A 540 1.87 -21.14 -1.35
C LEU A 540 2.34 -19.78 -0.81
N TRP A 541 1.42 -18.94 -0.33
CA TRP A 541 1.75 -17.67 0.33
C TRP A 541 2.27 -17.94 1.76
N LYS A 542 3.61 -17.94 1.92
CA LYS A 542 4.28 -18.03 3.23
C LYS A 542 3.96 -16.82 4.12
N PRO A 543 3.94 -16.95 5.45
CA PRO A 543 3.87 -15.81 6.36
C PRO A 543 5.13 -14.94 6.28
N TYR A 544 4.97 -13.67 6.62
CA TYR A 544 6.03 -12.69 6.84
C TYR A 544 6.50 -12.77 8.30
N ASN A 545 7.80 -12.99 8.51
CA ASN A 545 8.46 -12.94 9.82
C ASN A 545 9.82 -12.26 9.65
N SER A 546 10.08 -11.22 10.44
CA SER A 546 11.31 -10.43 10.36
C SER A 546 12.43 -10.80 11.35
N GLU A 547 12.22 -11.83 12.17
CA GLU A 547 13.25 -12.45 13.01
C GLU A 547 13.98 -13.59 12.29
N ILE A 548 13.30 -14.23 11.32
CA ILE A 548 13.89 -15.25 10.46
C ILE A 548 14.81 -14.58 9.42
N VAL A 549 16.00 -15.14 9.21
CA VAL A 549 17.00 -14.62 8.27
C VAL A 549 17.09 -15.53 7.04
N GLY A 550 17.17 -14.92 5.84
CA GLY A 550 17.31 -15.65 4.57
C GLY A 550 15.97 -15.86 3.85
N GLN A 551 15.88 -16.89 3.01
CA GLN A 551 14.73 -17.09 2.09
C GLN A 551 13.41 -17.47 2.77
N GLU A 552 13.39 -17.64 4.09
CA GLU A 552 12.20 -17.96 4.88
C GLU A 552 11.70 -16.79 5.73
N GLY A 553 12.48 -15.70 5.82
CA GLY A 553 12.11 -14.45 6.49
C GLY A 553 11.76 -13.33 5.51
N ASP A 554 11.11 -12.27 6.01
CA ASP A 554 10.62 -11.11 5.25
C ASP A 554 9.94 -11.50 3.91
N SER A 555 9.21 -12.62 3.90
CA SER A 555 8.67 -13.23 2.68
C SER A 555 7.36 -12.57 2.23
N TYR A 556 7.20 -12.37 0.92
CA TYR A 556 6.05 -11.64 0.38
C TYR A 556 5.51 -12.21 -0.93
N MET A 557 4.18 -12.16 -1.12
CA MET A 557 3.54 -12.56 -2.37
C MET A 557 3.76 -11.50 -3.44
N TYR A 558 4.42 -11.87 -4.54
CA TYR A 558 4.50 -11.04 -5.74
C TYR A 558 3.30 -11.34 -6.64
N PHE A 559 2.28 -10.47 -6.60
CA PHE A 559 1.14 -10.53 -7.52
C PHE A 559 1.54 -9.98 -8.88
N GLY A 560 1.35 -10.78 -9.93
CA GLY A 560 1.65 -10.40 -11.30
C GLY A 560 1.53 -11.57 -12.28
N MET A 561 2.07 -11.42 -13.48
CA MET A 561 2.00 -12.45 -14.54
C MET A 561 2.93 -13.66 -14.31
N ARG A 562 3.90 -13.53 -13.39
CA ARG A 562 4.82 -14.58 -12.95
C ARG A 562 4.85 -14.59 -11.41
N PRO A 563 3.80 -15.12 -10.76
CA PRO A 563 3.69 -15.09 -9.31
C PRO A 563 4.77 -15.94 -8.65
N ARG A 564 5.20 -15.50 -7.47
CA ARG A 564 6.32 -16.06 -6.70
C ARG A 564 6.31 -15.48 -5.29
N VAL A 565 7.00 -16.13 -4.36
CA VAL A 565 7.16 -15.66 -2.97
C VAL A 565 8.65 -15.41 -2.66
N PRO A 566 9.22 -14.27 -3.11
CA PRO A 566 10.55 -13.82 -2.71
C PRO A 566 10.59 -13.32 -1.25
N SER A 567 11.79 -12.97 -0.79
CA SER A 567 12.10 -12.41 0.53
C SER A 567 12.76 -11.03 0.40
N GLY A 568 12.64 -10.20 1.44
CA GLY A 568 13.42 -8.96 1.59
C GLY A 568 13.05 -7.83 0.64
N TYR A 569 11.78 -7.44 0.59
CA TYR A 569 11.26 -6.35 -0.27
C TYR A 569 12.15 -5.09 -0.22
N ARG A 570 12.80 -4.77 -1.36
CA ARG A 570 13.69 -3.62 -1.57
C ARG A 570 14.66 -3.36 -0.40
N SER A 571 15.16 -4.42 0.22
CA SER A 571 15.82 -4.41 1.54
C SER A 571 16.89 -3.33 1.74
N GLN A 572 17.79 -3.13 0.77
CA GLN A 572 18.83 -2.10 0.84
C GLN A 572 18.28 -0.67 0.98
N ARG A 573 17.17 -0.37 0.29
CA ARG A 573 16.51 0.95 0.31
C ARG A 573 15.68 1.13 1.57
N VAL A 574 15.00 0.07 1.98
CA VAL A 574 14.28 0.04 3.26
C VAL A 574 15.25 0.24 4.43
N ALA A 575 16.43 -0.39 4.39
CA ALA A 575 17.50 -0.17 5.35
C ALA A 575 18.06 1.26 5.30
N PHE A 576 18.27 1.85 4.11
CA PHE A 576 18.70 3.25 4.00
C PHE A 576 17.78 4.22 4.78
N TRP A 577 16.45 4.11 4.60
CA TRP A 577 15.48 4.95 5.30
C TRP A 577 15.27 4.57 6.78
N LYS A 578 15.32 3.28 7.14
CA LYS A 578 15.16 2.82 8.54
C LYS A 578 16.41 3.08 9.39
N GLU A 579 17.60 2.94 8.82
CA GLU A 579 18.87 2.89 9.57
C GLU A 579 19.80 4.08 9.31
N LEU A 580 20.00 4.51 8.06
CA LEU A 580 21.00 5.55 7.76
C LEU A 580 20.45 6.95 7.98
N VAL A 581 19.29 7.28 7.42
CA VAL A 581 18.69 8.62 7.56
C VAL A 581 18.46 9.01 9.03
N PRO A 582 17.96 8.13 9.93
CA PRO A 582 17.87 8.43 11.37
C PRO A 582 19.21 8.58 12.10
N LYS A 583 20.32 8.16 11.51
CA LYS A 583 21.68 8.41 12.02
C LYS A 583 22.22 9.75 11.48
N LEU A 584 21.91 10.12 10.24
CA LEU A 584 22.20 11.44 9.66
C LEU A 584 21.42 12.58 10.33
N LEU A 585 20.22 12.30 10.86
CA LEU A 585 19.39 13.23 11.64
C LEU A 585 19.92 13.58 13.03
N LYS A 586 20.76 12.72 13.62
CA LYS A 586 21.35 13.00 14.93
C LYS A 586 22.33 14.16 14.79
N PRO A 587 22.38 15.11 15.76
CA PRO A 587 23.42 16.11 15.78
C PRO A 587 24.77 15.42 15.68
N SER A 588 25.59 15.84 14.71
CA SER A 588 27.01 15.50 14.72
C SER A 588 27.55 15.93 16.08
N GLN A 589 28.10 15.02 16.88
CA GLN A 589 28.76 15.41 18.12
C GLN A 589 30.06 16.14 17.76
N VAL A 590 29.92 17.44 17.51
CA VAL A 590 31.02 18.40 17.55
C VAL A 590 31.52 18.36 18.99
N VAL A 591 32.62 17.65 19.21
CA VAL A 591 33.29 17.57 20.51
C VAL A 591 33.81 18.97 20.83
N GLY A 592 33.00 19.72 21.57
CA GLY A 592 33.23 21.12 21.90
C GLY A 592 34.29 21.29 22.98
N ASN A 593 35.55 21.01 22.64
CA ASN A 593 36.71 21.68 23.20
C ASN A 593 37.95 21.47 22.32
N GLY A 594 39.00 22.25 22.58
CA GLY A 594 40.20 22.27 21.75
C GLY A 594 40.91 20.91 21.63
N ASN A 595 41.37 20.64 20.40
CA ASN A 595 42.14 19.48 19.95
C ASN A 595 41.39 18.16 19.72
N ALA A 596 41.51 17.71 18.47
CA ALA A 596 41.28 16.37 17.96
C ALA A 596 39.82 15.83 17.95
N TYR A 597 39.33 15.60 16.73
CA TYR A 597 38.51 14.42 16.44
C TYR A 597 39.16 13.17 17.07
N PRO A 598 38.40 12.09 17.34
CA PRO A 598 38.93 10.74 17.16
C PRO A 598 39.18 10.50 15.67
N THR A 599 40.17 11.20 15.10
CA THR A 599 40.97 10.56 14.07
C THR A 599 41.52 9.31 14.71
N HIS A 600 41.09 8.15 14.23
CA HIS A 600 42.03 7.05 14.06
C HIS A 600 43.16 7.63 13.24
N SER A 601 44.19 8.13 13.94
CA SER A 601 45.28 8.81 13.27
C SER A 601 45.91 7.83 12.29
N LEU A 602 46.55 8.32 11.23
CA LEU A 602 47.34 7.41 10.40
C LEU A 602 48.40 6.70 11.24
N ASN A 603 48.83 7.27 12.38
CA ASN A 603 49.71 6.64 13.37
C ASN A 603 49.01 5.63 14.31
N GLU A 604 47.67 5.52 14.31
CA GLU A 604 46.91 4.50 15.06
C GLU A 604 46.53 3.32 14.14
N LEU A 605 46.22 3.62 12.86
CA LEU A 605 46.29 2.60 11.80
C LEU A 605 47.73 2.06 11.64
N CYS A 606 48.75 2.92 11.73
CA CYS A 606 50.17 2.53 11.71
C CYS A 606 50.74 2.12 13.08
N ALA A 607 49.96 2.16 14.17
CA ALA A 607 50.22 1.34 15.35
C ALA A 607 49.76 -0.12 15.14
N ARG A 608 48.93 -0.37 14.12
CA ARG A 608 48.60 -1.70 13.58
C ARG A 608 49.36 -2.02 12.28
N LEU A 609 50.15 -1.09 11.75
CA LEU A 609 50.95 -1.16 10.52
C LEU A 609 52.25 -0.33 10.71
N ASP A 610 53.16 -0.87 11.52
CA ASP A 610 54.32 -0.21 12.16
C ASP A 610 55.14 0.80 11.31
N VAL A 611 54.84 2.11 11.46
CA VAL A 611 55.73 3.27 11.17
C VAL A 611 55.27 4.46 12.02
N GLY A 612 56.16 5.36 12.53
CA GLY A 612 55.74 6.40 13.48
C GLY A 612 56.50 7.74 13.55
N ARG A 613 55.88 8.69 14.31
CA ARG A 613 56.28 10.09 14.67
C ARG A 613 56.29 11.11 13.51
N ALA A 614 56.12 12.44 13.69
CA ALA A 614 56.14 13.30 14.90
C ALA A 614 54.98 14.36 14.95
N ILE A 615 55.18 15.53 15.60
CA ILE A 615 54.15 16.42 16.24
C ILE A 615 54.39 17.93 15.95
N LEU A 616 53.33 18.80 16.05
CA LEU A 616 53.23 20.20 16.61
C LEU A 616 51.98 20.93 16.02
N VAL A 617 50.97 21.49 16.74
CA VAL A 617 50.87 22.74 17.58
C VAL A 617 51.05 24.05 16.75
N GLY A 618 50.24 25.14 16.81
CA GLY A 618 49.04 25.59 17.59
C GLY A 618 48.58 26.99 17.05
N ASN A 619 47.70 27.86 17.61
CA ASN A 619 46.67 27.85 18.69
C ASN A 619 45.80 29.16 18.67
N GLU A 620 44.52 29.11 19.11
CA GLU A 620 43.70 30.16 19.84
C GLU A 620 43.31 31.56 19.22
N VAL A 621 42.40 32.42 19.77
CA VAL A 621 40.97 32.26 20.22
C VAL A 621 40.19 33.61 20.52
N VAL A 622 38.84 33.69 20.26
CA VAL A 622 37.74 34.50 20.93
C VAL A 622 37.45 36.03 20.64
N PRO A 623 36.18 36.56 20.82
CA PRO A 623 35.62 37.81 20.20
C PRO A 623 34.91 38.82 21.18
N THR A 624 34.05 39.79 20.72
CA THR A 624 32.89 40.32 21.54
C THR A 624 31.79 41.19 20.86
N ARG A 625 30.51 40.95 21.25
CA ARG A 625 29.33 41.84 21.56
C ARG A 625 28.59 42.76 20.53
N ALA A 626 27.35 43.13 20.89
CA ALA A 626 26.30 43.83 20.09
C ALA A 626 25.19 44.53 20.94
N VAL A 627 24.36 45.40 20.30
CA VAL A 627 23.05 46.05 20.69
C VAL A 627 22.40 46.48 19.33
N GLY A 628 21.11 46.53 18.95
CA GLY A 628 19.72 46.55 19.53
C GLY A 628 18.82 47.43 18.58
N ASN A 629 17.49 47.65 18.70
CA ASN A 629 16.39 47.11 19.53
C ASN A 629 14.99 47.74 19.15
N GLN A 630 13.92 46.95 18.86
CA GLN A 630 12.45 47.30 18.88
C GLN A 630 11.83 48.21 17.75
N ARG A 631 10.50 48.24 17.43
CA ARG A 631 9.27 47.38 17.63
C ARG A 631 8.05 47.92 16.81
N ASN A 632 7.08 47.06 16.43
CA ASN A 632 5.59 47.20 16.64
C ASN A 632 4.76 46.25 15.72
N SER A 633 3.51 45.91 16.10
CA SER A 633 2.69 44.88 15.40
C SER A 633 1.16 45.00 15.62
N PRO A 634 0.31 44.49 14.71
CA PRO A 634 -1.15 44.34 14.89
C PRO A 634 -1.55 42.96 15.47
N VAL A 635 -2.84 42.78 15.78
CA VAL A 635 -3.43 41.55 16.38
C VAL A 635 -3.61 40.44 15.33
N THR A 636 -3.33 39.19 15.71
CA THR A 636 -3.46 37.99 14.84
C THR A 636 -4.16 36.83 15.57
N CYS A 637 -4.70 35.85 14.83
CA CYS A 637 -5.31 34.63 15.40
C CYS A 637 -4.27 33.59 15.90
N PHE A 638 -3.05 34.03 16.24
CA PHE A 638 -2.01 33.25 16.91
C PHE A 638 -1.71 33.87 18.28
N PRO A 639 -1.49 33.08 19.36
CA PRO A 639 -0.97 33.64 20.60
C PRO A 639 0.43 34.21 20.32
N THR A 640 0.66 35.45 20.74
CA THR A 640 1.97 36.11 20.59
C THR A 640 2.96 35.46 21.53
N SER A 641 3.74 34.49 21.01
CA SER A 641 4.88 33.94 21.74
C SER A 641 5.88 35.05 21.99
N GLN A 642 6.30 35.21 23.25
CA GLN A 642 7.35 36.15 23.61
C GLN A 642 8.70 35.58 23.19
N THR A 643 9.09 35.78 21.93
CA THR A 643 10.44 35.49 21.47
C THR A 643 11.44 36.50 22.02
N PRO A 644 12.62 36.07 22.49
CA PRO A 644 13.74 36.96 22.74
C PRO A 644 14.12 37.70 21.45
N THR A 645 14.44 38.99 21.55
CA THR A 645 14.70 39.87 20.41
C THR A 645 16.04 39.57 19.72
N ALA A 646 16.01 39.46 18.38
CA ALA A 646 17.19 39.56 17.52
C ALA A 646 16.85 40.47 16.32
N ASP A 647 17.77 41.38 15.98
CA ASP A 647 17.59 42.50 15.05
C ASP A 647 18.99 43.08 14.71
N PRO A 648 19.21 43.84 13.62
CA PRO A 648 19.01 43.45 12.22
C PRO A 648 20.27 43.61 11.34
N SER A 649 20.11 43.35 10.05
CA SER A 649 20.91 43.86 8.92
C SER A 649 22.39 43.40 8.80
N LEU A 650 22.62 42.54 7.80
CA LEU A 650 23.93 42.33 7.20
C LEU A 650 23.84 42.77 5.73
N GLN A 651 24.20 44.03 5.44
CA GLN A 651 24.26 44.54 4.07
C GLN A 651 25.57 44.13 3.38
N ARG A 652 25.51 43.94 2.06
CA ARG A 652 26.66 43.52 1.23
C ARG A 652 27.58 44.70 0.91
N PRO A 653 28.91 44.54 0.99
CA PRO A 653 29.84 45.21 0.09
C PRO A 653 29.81 44.58 -1.32
N LYS A 654 30.27 45.36 -2.31
CA LYS A 654 30.63 44.89 -3.66
C LYS A 654 32.15 45.06 -3.85
N VAL A 655 32.63 44.68 -5.04
CA VAL A 655 33.99 44.89 -5.58
C VAL A 655 35.02 43.88 -5.02
N GLY A 656 35.88 43.26 -5.83
CA GLY A 656 36.04 43.38 -7.30
C GLY A 656 36.77 42.19 -7.92
N PHE A 657 36.91 42.22 -9.25
CA PHE A 657 37.70 41.23 -10.01
C PHE A 657 39.21 41.44 -9.77
N ASP A 658 39.96 40.34 -9.74
CA ASP A 658 41.13 40.19 -10.62
C ASP A 658 41.24 38.72 -11.08
N MET A 659 41.93 38.47 -12.20
CA MET A 659 41.88 37.23 -12.97
C MET A 659 43.20 36.98 -13.70
N THR A 660 44.12 36.20 -13.11
CA THR A 660 45.38 35.83 -13.78
C THR A 660 45.82 34.37 -13.59
N TRP A 661 45.99 33.71 -14.75
CA TRP A 661 47.05 32.75 -15.10
C TRP A 661 47.13 31.30 -14.56
N THR A 662 46.42 30.44 -15.31
CA THR A 662 46.93 29.23 -16.01
C THR A 662 47.29 27.93 -15.26
N PRO A 663 47.16 26.76 -15.93
CA PRO A 663 47.31 25.44 -15.31
C PRO A 663 48.71 24.85 -15.43
N LYS A 664 49.10 24.01 -14.47
CA LYS A 664 50.12 22.97 -14.67
C LYS A 664 49.45 21.63 -14.95
N TRP A 665 49.60 21.13 -16.17
CA TRP A 665 49.38 19.71 -16.46
C TRP A 665 50.52 18.88 -15.87
N SER A 666 50.19 17.77 -15.23
CA SER A 666 51.12 16.67 -14.95
C SER A 666 50.55 15.39 -15.53
N SER A 667 51.12 14.93 -16.65
CA SER A 667 50.74 13.69 -17.31
C SER A 667 51.08 12.48 -16.44
N VAL A 668 50.08 11.66 -16.11
CA VAL A 668 50.26 10.32 -15.52
C VAL A 668 49.66 9.30 -16.50
N ASP A 669 50.29 8.12 -16.59
CA ASP A 669 50.26 7.29 -17.79
C ASP A 669 48.89 6.64 -18.09
N ARG A 670 48.48 6.66 -19.36
CA ARG A 670 47.34 5.94 -19.91
C ARG A 670 47.78 4.54 -20.37
N ARG A 671 48.23 3.66 -19.46
CA ARG A 671 48.63 2.30 -19.89
C ARG A 671 48.49 1.09 -18.97
N ASP A 672 47.68 1.13 -17.89
CA ASP A 672 47.36 -0.13 -17.19
C ASP A 672 45.95 -0.21 -16.53
N ARG A 673 44.90 -0.22 -17.36
CA ARG A 673 43.51 -0.59 -16.95
C ARG A 673 42.71 -1.30 -18.06
N SER A 674 43.32 -2.26 -18.76
CA SER A 674 42.67 -2.96 -19.90
C SER A 674 42.81 -4.48 -19.92
N ARG A 675 43.32 -5.12 -18.85
CA ARG A 675 43.55 -6.58 -18.80
C ARG A 675 42.65 -7.39 -17.86
N GLY A 676 41.75 -6.76 -17.10
CA GLY A 676 40.92 -7.44 -16.09
C GLY A 676 39.61 -8.09 -16.56
N TYR A 677 38.99 -7.62 -17.66
CA TYR A 677 37.58 -7.94 -17.99
C TYR A 677 37.34 -8.84 -19.22
N SER A 678 38.38 -9.15 -20.00
CA SER A 678 38.20 -9.82 -21.31
C SER A 678 38.05 -11.35 -21.22
N SER A 679 38.68 -11.98 -20.22
CA SER A 679 38.67 -13.43 -20.00
C SER A 679 37.35 -13.93 -19.41
N GLU A 680 36.85 -13.29 -18.37
CA GLU A 680 35.63 -13.72 -17.67
C GLU A 680 34.39 -13.61 -18.59
N LEU A 681 34.27 -12.50 -19.33
CA LEU A 681 33.16 -12.28 -20.25
C LEU A 681 33.18 -13.28 -21.43
N SER A 682 34.35 -13.62 -21.97
CA SER A 682 34.46 -14.59 -23.06
C SER A 682 34.16 -16.03 -22.60
N VAL A 683 34.55 -16.41 -21.38
CA VAL A 683 34.15 -17.70 -20.78
C VAL A 683 32.63 -17.77 -20.56
N VAL A 684 32.00 -16.71 -20.04
CA VAL A 684 30.54 -16.66 -19.86
C VAL A 684 29.79 -16.76 -21.20
N ILE A 685 30.28 -16.08 -22.24
CA ILE A 685 29.71 -16.17 -23.59
C ILE A 685 29.85 -17.60 -24.15
N ALA A 686 31.02 -18.22 -24.03
CA ALA A 686 31.26 -19.58 -24.52
C ALA A 686 30.37 -20.62 -23.82
N VAL A 687 30.29 -20.59 -22.48
CA VAL A 687 29.40 -21.49 -21.73
C VAL A 687 27.92 -21.25 -22.10
N GLY A 688 27.52 -19.99 -22.30
CA GLY A 688 26.19 -19.62 -22.75
C GLY A 688 25.83 -20.18 -24.12
N THR A 689 26.72 -20.09 -25.11
CA THR A 689 26.48 -20.61 -26.46
C THR A 689 26.49 -22.14 -26.51
N SER A 690 27.39 -22.81 -25.76
CA SER A 690 27.38 -24.28 -25.63
C SER A 690 26.07 -24.79 -25.01
N LEU A 691 25.59 -24.16 -23.94
CA LEU A 691 24.31 -24.54 -23.30
C LEU A 691 23.12 -24.27 -24.23
N LEU A 692 23.13 -23.19 -25.01
CA LEU A 692 22.10 -22.93 -26.02
C LEU A 692 22.09 -24.03 -27.09
N PHE A 693 23.26 -24.40 -27.61
CA PHE A 693 23.39 -25.44 -28.65
C PHE A 693 22.89 -26.82 -28.16
N VAL A 694 23.28 -27.23 -26.95
CA VAL A 694 22.79 -28.49 -26.33
C VAL A 694 21.26 -28.49 -26.23
N ASN A 695 20.64 -27.38 -25.81
CA ASN A 695 19.18 -27.29 -25.74
C ASN A 695 18.51 -27.37 -27.13
N VAL A 696 19.10 -26.79 -28.17
CA VAL A 696 18.60 -26.90 -29.55
C VAL A 696 18.70 -28.35 -30.05
N VAL A 697 19.81 -29.04 -29.82
CA VAL A 697 19.99 -30.45 -30.20
C VAL A 697 18.99 -31.36 -29.46
N VAL A 698 18.83 -31.18 -28.15
CA VAL A 698 17.83 -31.93 -27.36
C VAL A 698 16.42 -31.68 -27.89
N PHE A 699 16.06 -30.44 -28.21
CA PHE A 699 14.74 -30.11 -28.75
C PHE A 699 14.52 -30.75 -30.14
N ALA A 700 15.52 -30.73 -31.02
CA ALA A 700 15.46 -31.38 -32.33
C ALA A 700 15.29 -32.91 -32.22
N VAL A 701 16.03 -33.56 -31.32
CA VAL A 701 15.90 -35.01 -31.05
C VAL A 701 14.53 -35.35 -30.47
N CYS A 702 14.01 -34.54 -29.55
CA CYS A 702 12.65 -34.70 -29.02
C CYS A 702 11.57 -34.51 -30.11
N TYR A 703 11.73 -33.50 -30.98
CA TYR A 703 10.82 -33.23 -32.10
C TYR A 703 10.80 -34.41 -33.09
N HIS A 704 11.97 -34.89 -33.52
CA HIS A 704 12.05 -35.98 -34.51
C HIS A 704 11.64 -37.35 -33.92
N ARG A 705 11.85 -37.58 -32.61
CA ARG A 705 11.23 -38.73 -31.90
C ARG A 705 9.71 -38.64 -31.83
N LYS A 706 9.13 -37.44 -31.64
CA LYS A 706 7.68 -37.23 -31.70
C LYS A 706 7.13 -37.47 -33.10
N GLU A 707 7.84 -37.02 -34.13
CA GLU A 707 7.50 -37.23 -35.53
C GLU A 707 7.53 -38.72 -35.92
N ARG A 708 8.56 -39.48 -35.49
CA ARG A 708 8.61 -40.94 -35.67
C ARG A 708 7.42 -41.65 -35.00
N LYS A 709 7.09 -41.31 -33.74
CA LYS A 709 5.88 -41.83 -33.06
C LYS A 709 4.56 -41.43 -33.73
N SER A 710 4.55 -40.44 -34.63
CA SER A 710 3.38 -40.07 -35.43
C SER A 710 3.21 -40.91 -36.71
N LYS A 711 4.14 -41.83 -37.02
CA LYS A 711 4.15 -42.65 -38.25
C LYS A 711 3.92 -44.14 -37.99
N GLU A 712 3.73 -44.55 -36.73
CA GLU A 712 3.41 -45.93 -36.32
C GLU A 712 1.91 -46.06 -35.99
N LYS A 713 1.30 -47.22 -36.31
CA LYS A 713 -0.15 -47.44 -36.12
C LYS A 713 -0.49 -47.63 -34.62
N PRO A 714 -1.68 -47.19 -34.17
CA PRO A 714 -2.05 -47.28 -32.75
C PRO A 714 -2.33 -48.72 -32.30
N GLY A 715 -1.70 -49.14 -31.20
CA GLY A 715 -1.93 -50.43 -30.57
C GLY A 715 -1.53 -50.46 -29.09
N ALA A 716 -2.51 -50.71 -28.23
CA ALA A 716 -2.41 -50.96 -26.78
C ALA A 716 -1.80 -49.87 -25.86
N HIS A 717 -2.25 -49.87 -24.60
CA HIS A 717 -1.74 -49.02 -23.52
C HIS A 717 -0.70 -49.75 -22.68
N THR A 718 0.37 -49.05 -22.29
CA THR A 718 1.07 -49.28 -21.01
C THR A 718 1.69 -47.96 -20.53
N GLN A 719 1.65 -47.69 -19.23
CA GLN A 719 2.34 -46.53 -18.63
C GLN A 719 3.74 -46.95 -18.16
N ASP A 720 4.78 -46.35 -18.74
CA ASP A 720 6.16 -46.49 -18.25
C ASP A 720 6.75 -45.13 -17.87
N LYS A 721 7.34 -45.05 -16.67
CA LYS A 721 8.07 -43.87 -16.19
C LYS A 721 9.47 -43.85 -16.82
N VAL A 722 9.67 -43.00 -17.82
CA VAL A 722 11.00 -42.82 -18.45
C VAL A 722 11.99 -42.24 -17.44
N ARG A 723 13.05 -43.00 -17.15
CA ARG A 723 14.21 -42.58 -16.34
C ARG A 723 15.45 -42.81 -17.20
N LEU A 724 16.23 -41.77 -17.47
CA LEU A 724 17.46 -41.84 -18.27
C LEU A 724 18.43 -42.85 -17.66
N LYS A 725 19.03 -43.71 -18.50
CA LYS A 725 20.07 -44.65 -18.06
C LYS A 725 21.46 -44.13 -18.41
N VAL A 726 22.45 -44.51 -17.60
CA VAL A 726 23.85 -44.09 -17.78
C VAL A 726 24.45 -44.62 -19.10
N SER A 727 23.96 -45.76 -19.58
CA SER A 727 24.26 -46.32 -20.91
C SER A 727 24.06 -45.30 -22.04
N ASP A 728 22.96 -44.57 -21.97
CA ASP A 728 22.47 -43.72 -23.05
C ASP A 728 23.38 -42.49 -23.22
N VAL A 729 24.01 -42.05 -22.12
CA VAL A 729 25.01 -40.96 -22.09
C VAL A 729 26.36 -41.45 -22.63
N GLN A 730 26.75 -42.69 -22.37
CA GLN A 730 27.99 -43.27 -22.89
C GLN A 730 27.95 -43.49 -24.41
N GLU A 731 26.78 -43.79 -24.97
CA GLU A 731 26.57 -43.89 -26.42
C GLU A 731 26.66 -42.52 -27.10
N MET A 732 26.14 -41.45 -26.48
CA MET A 732 26.28 -40.08 -26.98
C MET A 732 27.75 -39.59 -27.01
N ILE A 733 28.56 -39.95 -26.02
CA ILE A 733 30.00 -39.56 -25.99
C ILE A 733 30.73 -40.17 -27.20
N LYS A 734 30.52 -41.45 -27.49
CA LYS A 734 31.13 -42.13 -28.65
C LYS A 734 30.75 -41.55 -30.01
N MET A 735 29.60 -40.88 -30.12
CA MET A 735 29.20 -40.21 -31.37
C MET A 735 29.90 -38.86 -31.58
N MET A 736 30.37 -38.20 -30.50
CA MET A 736 31.09 -36.92 -30.61
C MET A 736 32.55 -37.11 -31.02
N GLU A 737 33.22 -38.16 -30.52
CA GLU A 737 34.61 -38.50 -30.86
C GLU A 737 34.83 -38.84 -32.35
N PHE A 738 33.75 -39.03 -33.13
CA PHE A 738 33.81 -39.45 -34.54
C PHE A 738 33.74 -38.29 -35.56
N GLN A 739 33.55 -37.03 -35.13
CA GLN A 739 33.39 -35.89 -36.07
C GLN A 739 34.63 -35.00 -36.23
N ASP A 740 35.54 -34.93 -35.26
CA ASP A 740 36.72 -34.03 -35.34
C ASP A 740 37.86 -34.56 -36.25
N ALA A 741 37.72 -35.76 -36.81
CA ALA A 741 38.78 -36.46 -37.54
C ALA A 741 38.94 -36.10 -39.03
N THR A 742 38.16 -35.16 -39.58
CA THR A 742 38.01 -34.98 -41.05
C THR A 742 38.26 -33.56 -41.59
N SER A 743 38.93 -32.66 -40.84
CA SER A 743 39.22 -31.31 -41.35
C SER A 743 40.53 -30.67 -40.86
N LEU A 744 41.68 -31.33 -41.05
CA LEU A 744 43.00 -30.73 -40.81
C LEU A 744 44.15 -31.36 -41.63
N GLU A 745 44.25 -31.00 -42.92
CA GLU A 745 45.47 -31.18 -43.74
C GLU A 745 45.75 -29.94 -44.60
N ALA A 746 46.61 -29.05 -44.11
CA ALA A 746 47.38 -28.06 -44.90
C ALA A 746 48.48 -27.42 -44.02
N ASP A 747 49.75 -27.73 -44.32
CA ASP A 747 51.02 -27.08 -43.92
C ASP A 747 51.30 -26.66 -42.45
N GLY A 748 52.43 -27.17 -41.92
CA GLY A 748 52.98 -26.84 -40.59
C GLY A 748 53.76 -25.52 -40.52
N ASN A 749 54.54 -25.23 -39.47
CA ASN A 749 55.66 -26.07 -39.01
C ASN A 749 56.22 -25.62 -37.63
N LYS A 750 56.99 -26.50 -36.94
CA LYS A 750 57.90 -26.24 -35.79
C LYS A 750 57.25 -25.84 -34.44
N THR A 751 57.19 -26.73 -33.43
CA THR A 751 58.19 -27.01 -32.34
C THR A 751 58.41 -25.84 -31.36
N GLU A 752 58.45 -26.01 -30.03
CA GLU A 752 58.87 -27.17 -29.20
C GLU A 752 57.89 -27.56 -28.05
N LEU A 753 58.23 -28.61 -27.29
CA LEU A 753 57.60 -29.04 -26.02
C LEU A 753 58.14 -28.15 -24.85
N VAL A 754 57.70 -28.18 -23.58
CA VAL A 754 57.18 -29.23 -22.68
C VAL A 754 56.34 -28.57 -21.56
N ASP A 755 55.22 -29.17 -21.10
CA ASP A 755 54.99 -29.44 -19.65
C ASP A 755 53.73 -30.28 -19.32
N SER A 756 53.64 -30.67 -18.03
CA SER A 756 52.51 -31.21 -17.25
C SER A 756 52.23 -32.71 -17.33
N THR A 757 52.90 -33.47 -16.45
CA THR A 757 52.49 -34.82 -16.04
C THR A 757 51.64 -34.76 -14.76
N THR A 758 50.40 -35.26 -14.84
CA THR A 758 49.65 -35.95 -13.74
C THR A 758 49.42 -35.15 -12.43
N ILE A 759 48.51 -35.45 -11.48
CA ILE A 759 47.50 -36.50 -11.24
C ILE A 759 46.25 -35.80 -10.67
N LYS A 760 45.03 -36.30 -10.95
CA LYS A 760 44.00 -36.41 -9.90
C LYS A 760 42.92 -37.45 -10.23
N SER A 761 42.95 -38.56 -9.51
CA SER A 761 41.89 -39.56 -9.47
C SER A 761 41.45 -39.79 -8.02
N SER A 762 40.14 -39.76 -7.80
CA SER A 762 39.41 -40.48 -6.74
C SER A 762 37.91 -40.24 -6.97
N ARG A 763 37.07 -41.20 -6.58
CA ARG A 763 35.61 -41.18 -6.80
C ARG A 763 34.88 -41.37 -5.47
N LEU A 764 33.63 -40.90 -5.44
CA LEU A 764 32.49 -41.45 -4.70
C LEU A 764 32.68 -41.74 -3.20
N VAL A 765 31.95 -40.96 -2.38
CA VAL A 765 30.68 -41.47 -1.83
C VAL A 765 29.58 -40.53 -2.31
#